data_AF-A0A3B7A6M6-F1
#
_entry.id   AF-A0A3B7A6M6-F1
#
_cell.length_a   1.000
_cell.length_b   1.000
_cell.length_c   1.000
_cell.angle_alpha   90.00
_cell.angle_beta   90.00
_cell.angle_gamma   90.00
#
_symmetry.space_group_name_H-M   'P 1'
#
loop_
_entity.id
_entity.type
_entity.pdbx_description
1 polymer ?
#
loop_
_entity_poly.entity_id
_entity_poly.type
_entity_poly.pdbx_seq_one_letter_code
_entity_poly.pdbx_strand_id
1 'polypeptide(L)'
;MFNYFYVIFRAALAGFLLSLPLTGFSAPSEKLVLQLKWFHQFQFAGYYAAKAQGYFADEGLDVEIRPLDTKKTVVDQLVSGHAQYGIGDSGVVADYAKGAPIVALAAIFQHDPLVFISRRQSGIISPYEMVGKRLMFDASGSDEGPLRALLSESGLTPDKFTYVQHTYNKEDLASGKVDVMSAYLTDQPFYFRQRGIPVNIINPQNYGLDFYGDLLITSEQELQANPGRAERFIRASLKGWQYALDHPEEMIQLIKRQYGSTLSIEHLRFEAIETRKMILPESVKLGLLDPGRLRRLASIYADRKLAPPLSDRQLNRFVFSSRIALVLTESEQAWLKEHPVIRVGIDRDFAPYEWFNGKGDFVGINADILRLLEGRLGVRFDVVKGKNWQETLDMARAGELDMLSDAVNTPDRRLFLNFTSPFIHSAIVIVNDGRKGYLGDLHNLYGKRVAVKQGYFMQEMLARDHPQIRLVATPNEAKAFELLREDQADAYVGDAPSLNYLIQQTGELNLRISGTTEYRSAHSMAVIHRHPELLGILEKTLAAVPQNEQDDILNRWMGLHIEQGLPAKTVFQYGAAAALILILFVLWVHKLRREVAARKAAEAELQESEAHLEKIVLARTADLAEARDAAEAANVAKSAFLANMSHEIRTPMNGIVGMAHIMRREGVTSSQADRLDKMDAAANHLLAIINNILDISKIEAGKFELEEAPVTFASLLSNVKSILADRANSKGLSLLMDASAMPNNLLGDPTRLQQAILNYASNAIKFTDTGSVTLRILVQEDCGKEVVVRFEVQDTGLGIAPEAMSRLFSAFEQADNSMTRKYGGTGLGLAITLRLAELMGGEAGAESQPGKGSTFWFTARLKRQEGGEPAGVVQQADNAAVLIESCYTGRHVLVVDDEPINREVARMQLESVGLLVDEAEDGADAVTLAQEKTYAAIFMDMQMPNVNGLEATQEIRQLPGYQGITIIAMTANAFNEDRVRCFEAGMNDFLVKPLDPDVLFATLLRAWG
;
A
#
# COMPACT_ATOMS: atom_id res chain seq x y z
N MET A 1 73.34 44.10 -9.49
CA MET A 1 72.38 45.15 -9.93
C MET A 1 71.46 44.61 -11.04
N PHE A 2 70.86 43.43 -10.84
CA PHE A 2 69.99 42.77 -11.84
C PHE A 2 68.75 42.08 -11.21
N ASN A 3 68.58 42.19 -9.88
CA ASN A 3 67.42 41.68 -9.15
C ASN A 3 66.42 42.78 -8.74
N TYR A 4 66.69 44.05 -9.04
CA TYR A 4 65.78 45.17 -8.77
C TYR A 4 64.88 45.54 -9.96
N PHE A 5 65.22 45.11 -11.18
CA PHE A 5 64.42 45.37 -12.38
C PHE A 5 63.32 44.31 -12.63
N TYR A 6 63.49 43.09 -12.11
CA TYR A 6 62.56 41.99 -12.37
C TYR A 6 61.30 42.03 -11.48
N VAL A 7 61.38 42.64 -10.30
CA VAL A 7 60.23 42.79 -9.39
C VAL A 7 59.32 43.94 -9.82
N ILE A 8 59.87 45.01 -10.44
CA ILE A 8 59.09 46.16 -10.90
C ILE A 8 58.32 45.86 -12.21
N PHE A 9 58.82 44.96 -13.07
CA PHE A 9 58.13 44.61 -14.32
C PHE A 9 56.90 43.69 -14.12
N ARG A 10 56.84 42.91 -13.02
CA ARG A 10 55.65 42.11 -12.67
C ARG A 10 54.54 42.91 -11.98
N ALA A 11 54.86 44.03 -11.34
CA ALA A 11 53.85 44.90 -10.73
C ALA A 11 53.13 45.79 -11.76
N ALA A 12 53.78 46.13 -12.88
CA ALA A 12 53.18 46.99 -13.91
C ALA A 12 52.25 46.25 -14.90
N LEU A 13 52.42 44.93 -15.09
CA LEU A 13 51.55 44.16 -16.01
C LEU A 13 50.29 43.60 -15.32
N ALA A 14 50.26 43.51 -13.99
CA ALA A 14 49.08 43.13 -13.22
C ALA A 14 48.11 44.31 -12.99
N GLY A 15 48.57 45.55 -13.16
CA GLY A 15 47.77 46.76 -12.94
C GLY A 15 47.05 47.32 -14.18
N PHE A 16 47.33 46.82 -15.40
CA PHE A 16 46.79 47.38 -16.65
C PHE A 16 45.80 46.45 -17.39
N LEU A 17 45.51 45.27 -16.85
CA LEU A 17 44.47 44.35 -17.36
C LEU A 17 43.25 44.22 -16.42
N LEU A 18 43.09 45.13 -15.46
CA LEU A 18 41.98 45.16 -14.51
C LEU A 18 41.16 46.47 -14.54
N SER A 19 41.23 47.23 -15.63
CA SER A 19 40.40 48.43 -15.82
C SER A 19 40.00 48.66 -17.27
N LEU A 20 39.64 47.58 -17.98
CA LEU A 20 38.66 47.71 -19.07
C LEU A 20 37.32 47.34 -18.45
N PRO A 21 36.30 48.22 -18.48
CA PRO A 21 34.96 47.77 -18.19
C PRO A 21 34.66 46.72 -19.24
N LEU A 22 34.62 45.45 -18.84
CA LEU A 22 33.83 44.46 -19.54
C LEU A 22 32.40 44.98 -19.42
N THR A 23 32.01 45.85 -20.34
CA THR A 23 30.62 45.98 -20.75
C THR A 23 30.26 44.60 -21.25
N GLY A 24 29.81 43.75 -20.33
CA GLY A 24 29.10 42.54 -20.69
C GLY A 24 28.01 43.01 -21.63
N PHE A 25 28.11 42.60 -22.89
CA PHE A 25 26.96 42.56 -23.76
C PHE A 25 25.99 41.58 -23.10
N SER A 26 25.19 42.07 -22.15
CA SER A 26 23.94 41.44 -21.78
C SER A 26 23.16 41.41 -23.09
N ALA A 27 22.99 40.23 -23.67
CA ALA A 27 21.94 40.05 -24.65
C ALA A 27 20.65 40.64 -24.05
N PRO A 28 19.83 41.36 -24.83
CA PRO A 28 18.59 41.92 -24.31
C PRO A 28 17.75 40.79 -23.74
N SER A 29 17.43 40.88 -22.45
CA SER A 29 16.66 39.86 -21.73
C SER A 29 15.34 39.61 -22.44
N GLU A 30 15.08 38.35 -22.77
CA GLU A 30 13.88 37.96 -23.50
C GLU A 30 12.66 38.11 -22.58
N LYS A 31 11.71 38.98 -22.94
CA LYS A 31 10.49 39.18 -22.16
C LYS A 31 9.51 38.04 -22.38
N LEU A 32 9.13 37.37 -21.31
CA LEU A 32 8.26 36.20 -21.32
C LEU A 32 7.15 36.36 -20.31
N VAL A 33 6.03 35.67 -20.54
CA VAL A 33 4.92 35.59 -19.60
C VAL A 33 4.74 34.14 -19.15
N LEU A 34 4.68 33.95 -17.84
CA LEU A 34 4.19 32.74 -17.18
C LEU A 34 2.76 33.00 -16.68
N GLN A 35 1.79 32.27 -17.23
CA GLN A 35 0.38 32.33 -16.83
C GLN A 35 0.07 31.25 -15.78
N LEU A 36 -0.37 31.67 -14.59
CA LEU A 36 -0.78 30.75 -13.52
C LEU A 36 -2.23 30.32 -13.71
N LYS A 37 -2.55 29.08 -13.29
CA LYS A 37 -3.93 28.56 -13.19
C LYS A 37 -4.68 29.02 -11.94
N TRP A 38 -4.01 29.72 -11.01
CA TRP A 38 -4.63 30.20 -9.79
C TRP A 38 -4.05 31.55 -9.32
N PHE A 39 -4.61 32.12 -8.26
CA PHE A 39 -4.14 33.38 -7.68
C PHE A 39 -2.78 33.23 -6.98
N HIS A 40 -2.12 34.35 -6.66
CA HIS A 40 -0.81 34.34 -5.99
C HIS A 40 -0.85 33.68 -4.61
N GLN A 41 -0.20 32.50 -4.51
CA GLN A 41 -0.19 31.63 -3.33
C GLN A 41 1.12 30.81 -3.29
N PHE A 42 1.36 30.07 -2.19
CA PHE A 42 2.58 29.28 -2.02
C PHE A 42 2.71 28.15 -3.05
N GLN A 43 1.61 27.66 -3.62
CA GLN A 43 1.59 26.71 -4.73
C GLN A 43 2.48 27.12 -5.92
N PHE A 44 2.81 28.40 -6.09
CA PHE A 44 3.68 28.89 -7.17
C PHE A 44 5.03 29.44 -6.68
N ALA A 45 5.41 29.15 -5.43
CA ALA A 45 6.58 29.70 -4.77
C ALA A 45 7.87 29.48 -5.57
N GLY A 46 8.04 28.34 -6.23
CA GLY A 46 9.24 28.09 -7.04
C GLY A 46 9.46 29.10 -8.16
N TYR A 47 8.40 29.56 -8.81
CA TYR A 47 8.51 30.56 -9.88
C TYR A 47 8.81 31.95 -9.33
N TYR A 48 8.26 32.30 -8.16
CA TYR A 48 8.59 33.53 -7.47
C TYR A 48 10.06 33.53 -7.00
N ALA A 49 10.53 32.40 -6.49
CA ALA A 49 11.93 32.21 -6.10
C ALA A 49 12.85 32.33 -7.32
N ALA A 50 12.52 31.69 -8.44
CA ALA A 50 13.29 31.79 -9.68
C ALA A 50 13.43 33.24 -10.19
N LYS A 51 12.40 34.06 -10.00
CA LYS A 51 12.45 35.49 -10.33
C LYS A 51 13.25 36.30 -9.29
N ALA A 52 12.97 36.11 -8.00
CA ALA A 52 13.57 36.89 -6.92
C ALA A 52 15.07 36.62 -6.75
N GLN A 53 15.49 35.37 -6.91
CA GLN A 53 16.90 34.94 -6.81
C GLN A 53 17.68 35.16 -8.11
N GLY A 54 17.05 35.70 -9.15
CA GLY A 54 17.72 35.98 -10.43
C GLY A 54 17.93 34.76 -11.34
N TYR A 55 17.45 33.57 -10.98
CA TYR A 55 17.66 32.36 -11.80
C TYR A 55 17.11 32.47 -13.22
N PHE A 56 16.01 33.21 -13.44
CA PHE A 56 15.56 33.52 -14.79
C PHE A 56 16.50 34.48 -15.52
N ALA A 57 16.99 35.51 -14.84
CA ALA A 57 17.89 36.50 -15.41
C ALA A 57 19.27 35.89 -15.76
N ASP A 58 19.77 34.96 -14.95
CA ASP A 58 20.99 34.18 -15.20
C ASP A 58 20.89 33.36 -16.51
N GLU A 59 19.67 32.95 -16.86
CA GLU A 59 19.36 32.23 -18.11
C GLU A 59 18.95 33.19 -19.26
N GLY A 60 19.09 34.51 -19.07
CA GLY A 60 18.77 35.55 -20.05
C GLY A 60 17.28 35.83 -20.24
N LEU A 61 16.44 35.49 -19.25
CA LEU A 61 14.98 35.57 -19.32
C LEU A 61 14.42 36.64 -18.36
N ASP A 62 13.53 37.50 -18.85
CA ASP A 62 12.73 38.44 -18.05
C ASP A 62 11.28 37.94 -17.99
N VAL A 63 10.94 37.24 -16.91
CA VAL A 63 9.65 36.55 -16.79
C VAL A 63 8.65 37.39 -15.99
N GLU A 64 7.55 37.79 -16.62
CA GLU A 64 6.35 38.31 -15.99
C GLU A 64 5.47 37.14 -15.52
N ILE A 65 5.10 37.11 -14.24
CA ILE A 65 4.23 36.05 -13.69
C ILE A 65 2.84 36.64 -13.47
N ARG A 66 1.84 36.13 -14.19
CA ARG A 66 0.45 36.60 -14.15
C ARG A 66 -0.43 35.62 -13.37
N PRO A 67 -1.27 36.09 -12.44
CA PRO A 67 -2.25 35.25 -11.75
C PRO A 67 -3.35 34.79 -12.71
N LEU A 68 -4.22 33.88 -12.25
CA LEU A 68 -5.39 33.40 -12.99
C LEU A 68 -6.18 34.51 -13.71
N ASP A 69 -6.43 34.31 -15.00
CA ASP A 69 -7.40 35.06 -15.79
C ASP A 69 -8.73 34.27 -15.85
N THR A 70 -9.77 34.77 -15.18
CA THR A 70 -11.07 34.09 -15.14
C THR A 70 -11.83 34.10 -16.46
N LYS A 71 -11.34 34.81 -17.49
CA LYS A 71 -11.99 34.94 -18.80
C LYS A 71 -11.37 34.07 -19.89
N LYS A 72 -10.14 33.59 -19.69
CA LYS A 72 -9.38 32.81 -20.68
C LYS A 72 -8.65 31.67 -20.00
N THR A 73 -8.76 30.47 -20.54
CA THR A 73 -8.00 29.31 -20.04
C THR A 73 -6.50 29.52 -20.25
N VAL A 74 -5.68 28.82 -19.46
CA VAL A 74 -4.22 28.86 -19.63
C VAL A 74 -3.83 28.37 -21.04
N VAL A 75 -4.46 27.29 -21.51
CA VAL A 75 -4.20 26.72 -22.84
C VAL A 75 -4.50 27.73 -23.95
N ASP A 76 -5.64 28.42 -23.91
CA ASP A 76 -5.99 29.43 -24.93
C ASP A 76 -4.96 30.57 -24.98
N GLN A 77 -4.42 30.98 -23.84
CA GLN A 77 -3.41 32.03 -23.77
C GLN A 77 -2.07 31.60 -24.36
N LEU A 78 -1.70 30.33 -24.23
CA LEU A 78 -0.48 29.77 -24.84
C LEU A 78 -0.62 29.62 -26.36
N VAL A 79 -1.76 29.09 -26.82
CA VAL A 79 -2.02 28.88 -28.24
C VAL A 79 -2.17 30.20 -28.99
N SER A 80 -2.74 31.22 -28.35
CA SER A 80 -2.86 32.57 -28.94
C SER A 80 -1.62 33.44 -28.78
N GLY A 81 -0.57 32.96 -28.10
CA GLY A 81 0.69 33.69 -27.88
C GLY A 81 0.63 34.84 -26.87
N HIS A 82 -0.46 34.96 -26.10
CA HIS A 82 -0.57 35.94 -25.01
C HIS A 82 0.31 35.59 -23.80
N ALA A 83 0.65 34.30 -23.65
CA ALA A 83 1.66 33.79 -22.74
C ALA A 83 2.56 32.77 -23.44
N GLN A 84 3.82 32.66 -23.01
CA GLN A 84 4.77 31.68 -23.57
C GLN A 84 4.80 30.39 -22.73
N TYR A 85 4.61 30.51 -21.42
CA TYR A 85 4.59 29.40 -20.48
C TYR A 85 3.36 29.48 -19.61
N GLY A 86 2.86 28.32 -19.18
CA GLY A 86 1.65 28.24 -18.36
C GLY A 86 1.72 27.09 -17.36
N ILE A 87 0.95 27.20 -16.29
CA ILE A 87 0.72 26.11 -15.35
C ILE A 87 -0.69 25.57 -15.58
N GLY A 88 -0.81 24.28 -15.85
CA GLY A 88 -2.09 23.59 -15.93
C GLY A 88 -2.14 22.40 -14.96
N ASP A 89 -3.32 21.84 -14.76
CA ASP A 89 -3.48 20.55 -14.09
C ASP A 89 -3.37 19.40 -15.12
N SER A 90 -3.70 18.17 -14.72
CA SER A 90 -3.72 17.04 -15.66
C SER A 90 -4.79 17.11 -16.75
N GLY A 91 -5.77 18.02 -16.66
CA GLY A 91 -6.78 18.24 -17.68
C GLY A 91 -6.20 18.72 -19.01
N VAL A 92 -4.99 19.30 -19.01
CA VAL A 92 -4.29 19.68 -20.25
C VAL A 92 -3.95 18.49 -21.15
N VAL A 93 -3.89 17.27 -20.59
CA VAL A 93 -3.77 16.03 -21.39
C VAL A 93 -5.02 15.83 -22.25
N ALA A 94 -6.21 16.14 -21.70
CA ALA A 94 -7.46 16.07 -22.43
C ALA A 94 -7.55 17.15 -23.52
N ASP A 95 -7.00 18.33 -23.30
CA ASP A 95 -6.95 19.39 -24.32
C ASP A 95 -6.00 19.04 -25.47
N TYR A 96 -4.82 18.50 -25.14
CA TYR A 96 -3.91 17.97 -26.15
C TYR A 96 -4.57 16.88 -27.00
N ALA A 97 -5.30 15.96 -26.36
CA ALA A 97 -6.07 14.94 -27.06
C ALA A 97 -7.14 15.53 -27.99
N LYS A 98 -7.78 16.65 -27.60
CA LYS A 98 -8.73 17.38 -28.45
C LYS A 98 -8.06 18.22 -29.55
N GLY A 99 -6.73 18.22 -29.63
CA GLY A 99 -5.95 18.87 -30.69
C GLY A 99 -5.31 20.20 -30.31
N ALA A 100 -5.29 20.57 -29.02
CA ALA A 100 -4.54 21.75 -28.59
C ALA A 100 -3.03 21.56 -28.85
N PRO A 101 -2.35 22.49 -29.56
CA PRO A 101 -0.94 22.35 -29.91
C PRO A 101 -0.04 22.77 -28.73
N ILE A 102 -0.07 21.98 -27.66
CA ILE A 102 0.67 22.21 -26.42
C ILE A 102 1.61 21.05 -26.07
N VAL A 103 2.60 21.35 -25.25
CA VAL A 103 3.64 20.41 -24.79
C VAL A 103 3.87 20.58 -23.29
N ALA A 104 3.90 19.47 -22.55
CA ALA A 104 4.27 19.41 -21.15
C ALA A 104 5.79 19.41 -20.97
N LEU A 105 6.27 20.37 -20.18
CA LEU A 105 7.69 20.60 -19.91
C LEU A 105 8.17 19.91 -18.64
N ALA A 106 7.38 19.96 -17.58
CA ALA A 106 7.74 19.40 -16.27
C ALA A 106 6.49 19.19 -15.40
N ALA A 107 6.48 18.15 -14.55
CA ALA A 107 5.50 18.01 -13.47
C ALA A 107 6.12 18.46 -12.15
N ILE A 108 5.56 19.52 -11.56
CA ILE A 108 5.99 20.01 -10.25
C ILE A 108 5.27 19.23 -9.15
N PHE A 109 3.94 19.10 -9.23
CA PHE A 109 3.17 18.37 -8.22
C PHE A 109 2.90 16.95 -8.70
N GLN A 110 3.38 15.98 -7.93
CA GLN A 110 3.16 14.56 -8.17
C GLN A 110 1.76 14.11 -7.77
N HIS A 111 1.05 14.85 -6.93
CA HIS A 111 -0.35 14.59 -6.60
C HIS A 111 -1.19 15.85 -6.82
N ASP A 112 -2.41 15.67 -7.29
CA ASP A 112 -3.34 16.76 -7.48
C ASP A 112 -4.03 17.14 -6.16
N PRO A 113 -3.88 18.38 -5.68
CA PRO A 113 -4.57 18.82 -4.47
C PRO A 113 -6.07 19.09 -4.67
N LEU A 114 -6.59 19.00 -5.90
CA LEU A 114 -7.97 19.33 -6.24
C LEU A 114 -8.96 18.28 -5.71
N VAL A 115 -9.95 18.76 -4.95
CA VAL A 115 -10.97 17.95 -4.26
C VAL A 115 -12.34 18.62 -4.34
N PHE A 116 -13.39 17.85 -4.08
CA PHE A 116 -14.67 18.42 -3.68
C PHE A 116 -14.74 18.54 -2.16
N ILE A 117 -15.33 19.62 -1.67
CA ILE A 117 -15.67 19.78 -0.25
C ILE A 117 -17.15 20.09 -0.07
N SER A 118 -17.69 19.60 1.04
CA SER A 118 -19.06 19.88 1.49
C SER A 118 -19.05 20.22 2.97
N ARG A 119 -20.11 20.86 3.49
CA ARG A 119 -20.25 21.03 4.94
C ARG A 119 -20.52 19.67 5.59
N ARG A 120 -19.87 19.35 6.71
CA ARG A 120 -20.04 18.05 7.40
C ARG A 120 -21.51 17.77 7.77
N GLN A 121 -22.25 18.81 8.15
CA GLN A 121 -23.68 18.74 8.47
C GLN A 121 -24.59 18.37 7.28
N SER A 122 -24.12 18.56 6.04
CA SER A 122 -24.89 18.23 4.83
C SER A 122 -25.06 16.72 4.62
N GLY A 123 -24.26 15.90 5.32
CA GLY A 123 -24.22 14.45 5.13
C GLY A 123 -23.55 14.03 3.82
N ILE A 124 -22.97 14.97 3.05
CA ILE A 124 -22.32 14.68 1.78
C ILE A 124 -20.86 14.27 2.02
N ILE A 125 -20.53 12.98 2.00
CA ILE A 125 -19.19 12.45 2.32
C ILE A 125 -18.47 11.83 1.10
N SER A 126 -19.17 11.68 -0.01
CA SER A 126 -18.75 11.01 -1.23
C SER A 126 -19.50 11.58 -2.45
N PRO A 127 -19.04 11.30 -3.69
CA PRO A 127 -19.70 11.77 -4.90
C PRO A 127 -21.14 11.26 -5.04
N TYR A 128 -21.45 10.05 -4.58
CA TYR A 128 -22.80 9.47 -4.68
C TYR A 128 -23.87 10.30 -3.94
N GLU A 129 -23.40 11.18 -3.05
CA GLU A 129 -24.04 12.28 -2.34
C GLU A 129 -24.69 13.37 -3.17
N MET A 130 -24.07 13.60 -4.32
CA MET A 130 -24.17 14.84 -5.06
C MET A 130 -25.37 14.88 -5.99
N VAL A 131 -26.12 13.78 -6.08
CA VAL A 131 -27.35 13.70 -6.87
C VAL A 131 -28.37 14.73 -6.36
N GLY A 132 -28.84 15.58 -7.27
CA GLY A 132 -29.78 16.67 -7.00
C GLY A 132 -29.19 17.84 -6.21
N LYS A 133 -27.86 17.90 -6.02
CA LYS A 133 -27.18 18.96 -5.25
C LYS A 133 -26.64 20.07 -6.14
N ARG A 134 -26.39 21.24 -5.55
CA ARG A 134 -25.76 22.40 -6.20
C ARG A 134 -24.25 22.27 -6.08
N LEU A 135 -23.58 21.98 -7.18
CA LEU A 135 -22.14 21.78 -7.26
C LEU A 135 -21.49 23.01 -7.89
N MET A 136 -20.63 23.67 -7.12
CA MET A 136 -19.88 24.84 -7.55
C MET A 136 -18.47 24.47 -7.97
N PHE A 137 -18.21 24.46 -9.28
CA PHE A 137 -16.91 24.09 -9.85
C PHE A 137 -16.79 24.64 -11.28
N ASP A 138 -15.64 24.53 -11.93
CA ASP A 138 -15.49 24.91 -13.34
C ASP A 138 -15.69 23.70 -14.25
N ALA A 139 -16.90 23.56 -14.80
CA ALA A 139 -17.20 22.45 -15.71
C ALA A 139 -16.64 22.66 -17.14
N SER A 140 -16.25 23.88 -17.48
CA SER A 140 -15.80 24.28 -18.82
C SER A 140 -14.28 24.33 -18.97
N GLY A 141 -13.56 24.58 -17.88
CA GLY A 141 -12.11 24.67 -17.84
C GLY A 141 -11.39 23.33 -17.96
N SER A 142 -10.15 23.40 -18.44
CA SER A 142 -9.17 22.34 -18.38
C SER A 142 -8.77 22.02 -16.93
N ASP A 143 -8.67 23.07 -16.12
CA ASP A 143 -7.99 23.11 -14.81
C ASP A 143 -8.75 22.41 -13.66
N GLU A 144 -9.89 21.78 -13.96
CA GLU A 144 -10.62 20.90 -13.03
C GLU A 144 -10.99 19.54 -13.66
N GLY A 145 -10.18 19.09 -14.63
CA GLY A 145 -10.32 17.79 -15.28
C GLY A 145 -10.45 16.59 -14.31
N PRO A 146 -9.65 16.51 -13.22
CA PRO A 146 -9.75 15.45 -12.22
C PRO A 146 -11.13 15.34 -11.56
N LEU A 147 -11.77 16.46 -11.23
CA LEU A 147 -13.10 16.46 -10.61
C LEU A 147 -14.17 15.98 -11.59
N ARG A 148 -14.03 16.33 -12.87
CA ARG A 148 -14.90 15.80 -13.93
C ARG A 148 -14.72 14.29 -14.11
N ALA A 149 -13.49 13.80 -14.04
CA ALA A 149 -13.20 12.37 -14.05
C ALA A 149 -13.85 11.65 -12.86
N LEU A 150 -13.79 12.26 -11.67
CA LEU A 150 -14.45 11.75 -10.45
C LEU A 150 -15.97 11.70 -10.56
N LEU A 151 -16.61 12.76 -11.08
CA LEU A 151 -18.06 12.76 -11.32
C LEU A 151 -18.43 11.65 -12.32
N SER A 152 -17.63 11.50 -13.38
CA SER A 152 -17.85 10.45 -14.38
C SER A 152 -17.65 9.04 -13.81
N GLU A 153 -16.62 8.81 -12.98
CA GLU A 153 -16.39 7.55 -12.22
C GLU A 153 -17.59 7.17 -11.38
N SER A 154 -18.20 8.16 -10.76
CA SER A 154 -19.30 7.98 -9.83
C SER A 154 -20.67 7.92 -10.53
N GLY A 155 -20.70 7.91 -11.87
CA GLY A 155 -21.94 7.88 -12.65
C GLY A 155 -22.80 9.14 -12.56
N LEU A 156 -22.22 10.28 -12.15
CA LEU A 156 -22.85 11.60 -12.06
C LEU A 156 -22.71 12.33 -13.39
N THR A 157 -23.73 12.21 -14.22
CA THR A 157 -23.87 12.98 -15.45
C THR A 157 -24.44 14.37 -15.15
N PRO A 158 -24.22 15.39 -16.02
CA PRO A 158 -24.63 16.77 -15.76
C PRO A 158 -26.13 16.99 -15.47
N ASP A 159 -26.99 16.06 -15.88
CA ASP A 159 -28.44 16.05 -15.60
C ASP A 159 -28.78 15.63 -14.15
N LYS A 160 -27.85 15.00 -13.44
CA LYS A 160 -28.06 14.48 -12.09
C LYS A 160 -27.73 15.47 -10.98
N PHE A 161 -27.17 16.64 -11.28
CA PHE A 161 -26.86 17.68 -10.30
C PHE A 161 -27.11 19.06 -10.89
N THR A 162 -27.24 20.08 -10.04
CA THR A 162 -27.33 21.47 -10.49
C THR A 162 -25.94 22.08 -10.55
N TYR A 163 -25.45 22.33 -11.76
CA TYR A 163 -24.19 23.05 -11.95
C TYR A 163 -24.31 24.51 -11.50
N VAL A 164 -23.32 24.98 -10.74
CA VAL A 164 -23.14 26.37 -10.36
C VAL A 164 -21.75 26.80 -10.79
N GLN A 165 -21.66 27.88 -11.58
CA GLN A 165 -20.36 28.42 -11.99
C GLN A 165 -19.53 28.80 -10.76
N HIS A 166 -18.25 28.43 -10.75
CA HIS A 166 -17.35 28.74 -9.64
C HIS A 166 -17.22 30.25 -9.40
N THR A 167 -17.67 30.73 -8.23
CA THR A 167 -17.63 32.16 -7.86
C THR A 167 -16.34 32.55 -7.13
N TYR A 168 -15.50 31.55 -6.78
CA TYR A 168 -14.31 31.71 -5.94
C TYR A 168 -14.59 32.26 -4.54
N ASN A 169 -15.87 32.38 -4.16
CA ASN A 169 -16.29 32.84 -2.86
C ASN A 169 -16.58 31.67 -1.93
N LYS A 170 -15.69 31.47 -0.96
CA LYS A 170 -15.80 30.40 0.05
C LYS A 170 -17.07 30.52 0.92
N GLU A 171 -17.65 31.72 1.02
CA GLU A 171 -18.93 31.95 1.73
C GLU A 171 -20.12 31.26 1.06
N ASP A 172 -20.05 30.98 -0.25
CA ASP A 172 -21.16 30.34 -0.95
C ASP A 172 -21.40 28.92 -0.39
N LEU A 173 -20.33 28.19 -0.01
CA LEU A 173 -20.48 26.91 0.70
C LEU A 173 -20.83 27.12 2.18
N ALA A 174 -20.18 28.07 2.86
CA ALA A 174 -20.41 28.33 4.29
C ALA A 174 -21.88 28.64 4.59
N SER A 175 -22.47 29.55 3.82
CA SER A 175 -23.87 29.98 3.91
C SER A 175 -24.87 28.95 3.39
N GLY A 176 -24.41 27.90 2.69
CA GLY A 176 -25.29 26.91 2.07
C GLY A 176 -25.98 27.38 0.79
N LYS A 177 -25.43 28.41 0.12
CA LYS A 177 -25.84 28.81 -1.24
C LYS A 177 -25.47 27.74 -2.27
N VAL A 178 -24.41 26.97 -1.99
CA VAL A 178 -24.05 25.75 -2.72
C VAL A 178 -23.86 24.61 -1.73
N ASP A 179 -24.02 23.37 -2.21
CA ASP A 179 -23.97 22.19 -1.35
C ASP A 179 -22.57 21.55 -1.35
N VAL A 180 -21.89 21.65 -2.48
CA VAL A 180 -20.52 21.16 -2.72
C VAL A 180 -19.77 22.21 -3.52
N MET A 181 -18.49 22.41 -3.24
CA MET A 181 -17.60 23.24 -4.06
C MET A 181 -16.28 22.54 -4.38
N SER A 182 -15.68 22.84 -5.53
CA SER A 182 -14.28 22.52 -5.79
C SER A 182 -13.37 23.30 -4.84
N ALA A 183 -12.27 22.68 -4.45
CA ALA A 183 -11.32 23.20 -3.49
C ALA A 183 -9.96 22.53 -3.67
N TYR A 184 -8.93 23.17 -3.12
CA TYR A 184 -7.60 22.61 -2.98
C TYR A 184 -7.35 22.20 -1.54
N LEU A 185 -6.82 20.99 -1.34
CA LEU A 185 -6.39 20.48 -0.03
C LEU A 185 -5.42 21.43 0.69
N THR A 186 -4.65 22.19 -0.09
CA THR A 186 -3.64 23.15 0.36
C THR A 186 -4.20 24.50 0.83
N ASP A 187 -5.49 24.83 0.60
CA ASP A 187 -6.09 26.15 0.94
C ASP A 187 -7.41 26.02 1.73
N GLN A 188 -8.50 25.66 1.06
CA GLN A 188 -9.86 25.82 1.60
C GLN A 188 -10.09 25.07 2.92
N PRO A 189 -9.60 23.84 3.14
CA PRO A 189 -9.77 23.14 4.41
C PRO A 189 -9.27 23.94 5.62
N PHE A 190 -8.17 24.68 5.47
CA PHE A 190 -7.63 25.52 6.54
C PHE A 190 -8.54 26.72 6.81
N TYR A 191 -9.05 27.37 5.76
CA TYR A 191 -10.00 28.48 5.90
C TYR A 191 -11.26 28.08 6.69
N PHE A 192 -11.85 26.91 6.37
CA PHE A 192 -13.04 26.43 7.05
C PHE A 192 -12.73 26.01 8.50
N ARG A 193 -11.57 25.39 8.74
CA ARG A 193 -11.10 25.03 10.08
C ARG A 193 -10.94 26.26 10.99
N GLN A 194 -10.33 27.35 10.49
CA GLN A 194 -10.16 28.60 11.26
C GLN A 194 -11.48 29.24 11.68
N ARG A 195 -12.58 28.89 11.01
CA ARG A 195 -13.92 29.42 11.30
C ARG A 195 -14.83 28.43 12.01
N GLY A 196 -14.28 27.29 12.44
CA GLY A 196 -15.05 26.25 13.13
C GLY A 196 -16.13 25.60 12.25
N ILE A 197 -16.00 25.67 10.92
CA ILE A 197 -16.95 25.06 10.00
C ILE A 197 -16.37 23.70 9.57
N PRO A 198 -16.85 22.58 10.11
CA PRO A 198 -16.35 21.26 9.70
C PRO A 198 -16.79 20.94 8.28
N VAL A 199 -15.84 20.49 7.45
CA VAL A 199 -16.07 20.08 6.06
C VAL A 199 -15.73 18.62 5.86
N ASN A 200 -16.41 17.97 4.92
CA ASN A 200 -15.99 16.68 4.39
C ASN A 200 -15.16 16.91 3.13
N ILE A 201 -14.13 16.10 2.94
CA ILE A 201 -13.22 16.15 1.80
C ILE A 201 -13.49 14.92 0.95
N ILE A 202 -13.73 15.13 -0.32
CA ILE A 202 -14.03 14.10 -1.31
C ILE A 202 -12.90 14.13 -2.33
N ASN A 203 -11.90 13.28 -2.09
CA ASN A 203 -10.65 13.26 -2.84
C ASN A 203 -10.71 12.23 -3.98
N PRO A 204 -10.48 12.63 -5.26
CA PRO A 204 -10.36 11.70 -6.38
C PRO A 204 -9.40 10.53 -6.15
N GLN A 205 -8.30 10.73 -5.42
CA GLN A 205 -7.31 9.68 -5.16
C GLN A 205 -7.89 8.47 -4.42
N ASN A 206 -8.88 8.70 -3.54
CA ASN A 206 -9.57 7.62 -2.82
C ASN A 206 -10.41 6.72 -3.76
N TYR A 207 -10.57 7.12 -5.02
CA TYR A 207 -11.28 6.40 -6.08
C TYR A 207 -10.32 5.89 -7.17
N GLY A 208 -9.01 5.84 -6.90
CA GLY A 208 -8.00 5.38 -7.86
C GLY A 208 -7.66 6.40 -8.94
N LEU A 209 -8.09 7.66 -8.78
CA LEU A 209 -7.83 8.75 -9.72
C LEU A 209 -6.69 9.64 -9.18
N ASP A 210 -5.45 9.27 -9.50
CA ASP A 210 -4.25 9.99 -9.04
C ASP A 210 -3.56 10.78 -10.18
N PHE A 211 -3.88 12.06 -10.25
CA PHE A 211 -3.44 13.01 -11.29
C PHE A 211 -2.21 13.83 -10.87
N TYR A 212 -1.50 14.40 -11.84
CA TYR A 212 -0.52 15.48 -11.59
C TYR A 212 -1.27 16.77 -11.27
N GLY A 213 -0.84 17.47 -10.21
CA GLY A 213 -1.44 18.74 -9.82
C GLY A 213 -1.00 19.90 -10.69
N ASP A 214 0.31 20.07 -10.89
CA ASP A 214 0.89 21.25 -11.54
C ASP A 214 1.87 20.82 -12.62
N LEU A 215 1.40 20.95 -13.87
CA LEU A 215 2.16 20.74 -15.09
C LEU A 215 2.61 22.09 -15.64
N LEU A 216 3.92 22.29 -15.77
CA LEU A 216 4.48 23.36 -16.56
C LEU A 216 4.32 23.00 -18.04
N ILE A 217 3.66 23.87 -18.81
CA ILE A 217 3.32 23.63 -20.21
C ILE A 217 3.71 24.84 -21.09
N THR A 218 3.83 24.59 -22.39
CA THR A 218 4.04 25.61 -23.44
C THR A 218 3.33 25.21 -24.74
N SER A 219 3.38 26.05 -25.78
CA SER A 219 2.83 25.72 -27.09
C SER A 219 3.88 25.10 -28.02
N GLU A 220 3.46 24.27 -28.98
CA GLU A 220 4.35 23.75 -30.03
C GLU A 220 5.00 24.90 -30.83
N GLN A 221 4.26 25.99 -31.05
CA GLN A 221 4.75 27.18 -31.74
C GLN A 221 5.90 27.85 -30.97
N GLU A 222 5.80 27.95 -29.65
CA GLU A 222 6.84 28.54 -28.81
C GLU A 222 8.16 27.75 -28.91
N LEU A 223 8.07 26.42 -28.88
CA LEU A 223 9.24 25.53 -29.03
C LEU A 223 9.88 25.62 -30.42
N GLN A 224 9.08 25.78 -31.46
CA GLN A 224 9.58 25.91 -32.84
C GLN A 224 10.21 27.28 -33.09
N ALA A 225 9.59 28.35 -32.57
CA ALA A 225 10.04 29.72 -32.80
C ALA A 225 11.29 30.07 -31.97
N ASN A 226 11.48 29.44 -30.80
CA ASN A 226 12.55 29.79 -29.86
C ASN A 226 13.28 28.54 -29.33
N PRO A 227 14.09 27.86 -30.17
CA PRO A 227 14.84 26.67 -29.76
C PRO A 227 15.75 26.94 -28.56
N GLY A 228 15.77 26.05 -27.57
CA GLY A 228 16.62 26.18 -26.38
C GLY A 228 16.01 27.01 -25.25
N ARG A 229 14.93 27.78 -25.49
CA ARG A 229 14.33 28.66 -24.48
C ARG A 229 13.58 27.88 -23.40
N ALA A 230 12.89 26.81 -23.79
CA ALA A 230 12.18 25.94 -22.85
C ALA A 230 13.15 25.26 -21.87
N GLU A 231 14.32 24.78 -22.32
CA GLU A 231 15.33 24.20 -21.45
C GLU A 231 15.84 25.18 -20.40
N ARG A 232 16.12 26.43 -20.82
CA ARG A 232 16.55 27.52 -19.94
C ARG A 232 15.45 27.85 -18.92
N PHE A 233 14.20 27.95 -19.38
CA PHE A 233 13.04 28.22 -18.52
C PHE A 233 12.81 27.12 -17.48
N ILE A 234 12.86 25.85 -17.90
CA ILE A 234 12.74 24.68 -17.01
C ILE A 234 13.85 24.72 -15.96
N ARG A 235 15.11 24.91 -16.38
CA ARG A 235 16.27 24.93 -15.46
C ARG A 235 16.16 26.01 -14.39
N ALA A 236 15.80 27.23 -14.77
CA ALA A 236 15.57 28.32 -13.83
C ALA A 236 14.42 28.02 -12.87
N SER A 237 13.31 27.47 -13.40
CA SER A 237 12.12 27.16 -12.62
C SER A 237 12.35 26.03 -11.60
N LEU A 238 13.08 24.97 -11.99
CA LEU A 238 13.42 23.87 -11.08
C LEU A 238 14.41 24.31 -9.99
N LYS A 239 15.38 25.18 -10.31
CA LYS A 239 16.24 25.82 -9.29
C LYS A 239 15.43 26.65 -8.31
N GLY A 240 14.45 27.42 -8.82
CA GLY A 240 13.54 28.20 -7.99
C GLY A 240 12.69 27.33 -7.07
N TRP A 241 12.15 26.22 -7.59
CA TRP A 241 11.39 25.26 -6.79
C TRP A 241 12.22 24.60 -5.70
N GLN A 242 13.46 24.19 -6.00
CA GLN A 242 14.38 23.68 -4.98
C GLN A 242 14.59 24.73 -3.89
N TYR A 243 14.91 25.98 -4.26
CA TYR A 243 15.10 27.06 -3.30
C TYR A 243 13.85 27.30 -2.43
N ALA A 244 12.67 27.35 -3.04
CA ALA A 244 11.42 27.60 -2.33
C ALA A 244 11.08 26.52 -1.30
N LEU A 245 11.41 25.26 -1.60
CA LEU A 245 11.21 24.13 -0.68
C LEU A 245 12.23 24.14 0.47
N ASP A 246 13.44 24.64 0.22
CA ASP A 246 14.49 24.77 1.24
C ASP A 246 14.29 26.01 2.13
N HIS A 247 13.64 27.05 1.62
CA HIS A 247 13.45 28.36 2.28
C HIS A 247 11.97 28.79 2.36
N PRO A 248 11.05 27.98 2.91
CA PRO A 248 9.61 28.26 2.84
C PRO A 248 9.21 29.56 3.55
N GLU A 249 9.81 29.91 4.69
CA GLU A 249 9.47 31.14 5.41
C GLU A 249 9.82 32.41 4.63
N GLU A 250 10.97 32.41 3.95
CA GLU A 250 11.37 33.54 3.10
C GLU A 250 10.35 33.73 1.97
N MET A 251 9.94 32.62 1.35
CA MET A 251 8.96 32.62 0.27
C MET A 251 7.58 33.10 0.74
N ILE A 252 7.13 32.71 1.93
CA ILE A 252 5.88 33.21 2.52
C ILE A 252 5.92 34.73 2.66
N GLN A 253 7.04 35.28 3.16
CA GLN A 253 7.20 36.73 3.30
C GLN A 253 7.28 37.44 1.94
N LEU A 254 7.90 36.82 0.94
CA LEU A 254 7.97 37.34 -0.43
C LEU A 254 6.57 37.42 -1.05
N ILE A 255 5.81 36.32 -0.98
CA ILE A 255 4.45 36.21 -1.52
C ILE A 255 3.54 37.25 -0.85
N LYS A 256 3.65 37.42 0.46
CA LYS A 256 2.84 38.39 1.21
C LYS A 256 3.16 39.84 0.82
N ARG A 257 4.44 40.19 0.70
CA ARG A 257 4.88 41.58 0.48
C ARG A 257 4.85 42.02 -0.98
N GLN A 258 5.29 41.17 -1.90
CA GLN A 258 5.53 41.53 -3.29
C GLN A 258 4.39 41.11 -4.22
N TYR A 259 3.73 40.00 -3.93
CA TYR A 259 2.63 39.47 -4.75
C TYR A 259 1.25 39.70 -4.13
N GLY A 260 1.18 40.34 -2.96
CA GLY A 260 -0.05 40.85 -2.38
C GLY A 260 -1.06 39.78 -1.95
N SER A 261 -0.61 38.58 -1.58
CA SER A 261 -1.52 37.51 -1.17
C SER A 261 -2.41 37.93 0.00
N THR A 262 -3.72 37.67 -0.12
CA THR A 262 -4.73 38.02 0.90
C THR A 262 -4.72 37.06 2.08
N LEU A 263 -4.07 35.89 1.95
CA LEU A 263 -3.97 34.87 2.99
C LEU A 263 -3.11 35.35 4.18
N SER A 264 -3.41 34.85 5.39
CA SER A 264 -2.56 35.10 6.56
C SER A 264 -1.23 34.35 6.43
N ILE A 265 -0.21 34.78 7.19
CA ILE A 265 1.09 34.08 7.22
C ILE A 265 0.91 32.62 7.66
N GLU A 266 0.05 32.38 8.65
CA GLU A 266 -0.25 31.03 9.15
C GLU A 266 -0.91 30.15 8.07
N HIS A 267 -1.81 30.72 7.28
CA HIS A 267 -2.42 30.00 6.14
C HIS A 267 -1.35 29.66 5.10
N LEU A 268 -0.48 30.61 4.73
CA LEU A 268 0.61 30.35 3.79
C LEU A 268 1.60 29.29 4.31
N ARG A 269 1.82 29.20 5.62
CA ARG A 269 2.60 28.10 6.24
C ARG A 269 1.92 26.75 6.08
N PHE A 270 0.62 26.68 6.35
CA PHE A 270 -0.17 25.48 6.11
C PHE A 270 -0.07 25.05 4.64
N GLU A 271 -0.25 26.00 3.72
CA GLU A 271 -0.15 25.76 2.28
C GLU A 271 1.23 25.23 1.90
N ALA A 272 2.32 25.78 2.47
CA ALA A 272 3.68 25.32 2.22
C ALA A 272 3.90 23.85 2.65
N ILE A 273 3.37 23.47 3.82
CA ILE A 273 3.46 22.10 4.34
C ILE A 273 2.69 21.13 3.43
N GLU A 274 1.45 21.46 3.07
CA GLU A 274 0.64 20.59 2.21
C GLU A 274 1.20 20.53 0.77
N THR A 275 1.70 21.64 0.24
CA THR A 275 2.37 21.70 -1.07
C THR A 275 3.55 20.74 -1.13
N ARG A 276 4.39 20.68 -0.08
CA ARG A 276 5.52 19.73 -0.03
C ARG A 276 5.07 18.28 -0.15
N LYS A 277 3.94 17.91 0.46
CA LYS A 277 3.35 16.56 0.36
C LYS A 277 2.85 16.23 -1.04
N MET A 278 2.39 17.24 -1.80
CA MET A 278 1.97 17.04 -3.20
C MET A 278 3.15 16.91 -4.15
N ILE A 279 4.29 17.52 -3.83
CA ILE A 279 5.51 17.51 -4.66
C ILE A 279 6.35 16.24 -4.43
N LEU A 280 6.42 15.75 -3.18
CA LEU A 280 7.24 14.60 -2.76
C LEU A 280 8.75 14.74 -3.09
N PRO A 281 9.41 15.86 -2.73
CA PRO A 281 10.78 16.14 -3.16
C PRO A 281 11.83 15.16 -2.61
N GLU A 282 11.53 14.46 -1.51
CA GLU A 282 12.44 13.47 -0.92
C GLU A 282 12.47 12.14 -1.69
N SER A 283 11.42 11.82 -2.46
CA SER A 283 11.28 10.53 -3.15
C SER A 283 11.24 10.65 -4.68
N VAL A 284 10.88 11.82 -5.21
CA VAL A 284 10.74 12.05 -6.65
C VAL A 284 11.56 13.26 -7.08
N LYS A 285 12.32 13.11 -8.18
CA LYS A 285 13.07 14.21 -8.77
C LYS A 285 12.12 15.30 -9.26
N LEU A 286 12.36 16.55 -8.84
CA LEU A 286 11.59 17.70 -9.28
C LEU A 286 11.51 17.80 -10.81
N GLY A 287 10.29 18.00 -11.33
CA GLY A 287 10.03 18.14 -12.76
C GLY A 287 9.85 16.83 -13.53
N LEU A 288 10.01 15.67 -12.88
CA LEU A 288 9.89 14.36 -13.55
C LEU A 288 8.47 14.12 -14.08
N LEU A 289 8.37 13.90 -15.39
CA LEU A 289 7.17 13.41 -16.07
C LEU A 289 7.36 11.92 -16.38
N ASP A 290 6.43 11.09 -15.90
CA ASP A 290 6.42 9.65 -16.20
C ASP A 290 5.47 9.36 -17.37
N PRO A 291 5.98 8.88 -18.52
CA PRO A 291 5.15 8.48 -19.65
C PRO A 291 4.14 7.38 -19.31
N GLY A 292 4.50 6.45 -18.41
CA GLY A 292 3.61 5.37 -17.97
C GLY A 292 2.38 5.91 -17.26
N ARG A 293 2.59 6.86 -16.35
CA ARG A 293 1.50 7.60 -15.70
C ARG A 293 0.69 8.44 -16.68
N LEU A 294 1.33 9.20 -17.59
CA LEU A 294 0.61 9.99 -18.60
C LEU A 294 -0.28 9.11 -19.49
N ARG A 295 0.17 7.91 -19.87
CA ARG A 295 -0.65 6.93 -20.60
C ARG A 295 -1.89 6.53 -19.82
N ARG A 296 -1.74 6.27 -18.51
CA ARG A 296 -2.86 5.97 -17.62
C ARG A 296 -3.84 7.15 -17.49
N LEU A 297 -3.32 8.38 -17.41
CA LEU A 297 -4.18 9.58 -17.36
C LEU A 297 -4.97 9.74 -18.66
N ALA A 298 -4.31 9.57 -19.81
CA ALA A 298 -4.96 9.63 -21.11
C ALA A 298 -6.03 8.54 -21.27
N SER A 299 -5.79 7.31 -20.79
CA SER A 299 -6.79 6.24 -20.83
C SER A 299 -7.99 6.57 -19.92
N ILE A 300 -7.77 7.10 -18.72
CA ILE A 300 -8.86 7.54 -17.83
C ILE A 300 -9.78 8.56 -18.53
N TYR A 301 -9.22 9.58 -19.19
CA TYR A 301 -10.03 10.55 -19.92
C TYR A 301 -10.73 9.94 -21.15
N ALA A 302 -10.08 9.01 -21.84
CA ALA A 302 -10.64 8.34 -23.02
C ALA A 302 -11.80 7.39 -22.68
N ASP A 303 -11.60 6.52 -21.69
CA ASP A 303 -12.60 5.55 -21.22
C ASP A 303 -13.87 6.25 -20.72
N ARG A 304 -13.71 7.49 -20.22
CA ARG A 304 -14.80 8.35 -19.73
C ARG A 304 -15.39 9.29 -20.76
N LYS A 305 -14.97 9.19 -22.02
CA LYS A 305 -15.44 10.05 -23.12
C LYS A 305 -15.24 11.54 -22.84
N LEU A 306 -14.26 11.88 -22.00
CA LEU A 306 -13.87 13.26 -21.70
C LEU A 306 -12.86 13.79 -22.73
N ALA A 307 -12.14 12.89 -23.40
CA ALA A 307 -11.22 13.16 -24.49
C ALA A 307 -11.14 11.96 -25.46
N PRO A 308 -10.66 12.14 -26.71
CA PRO A 308 -10.32 11.00 -27.56
C PRO A 308 -9.07 10.26 -27.04
N PRO A 309 -8.89 8.97 -27.38
CA PRO A 309 -7.71 8.21 -26.98
C PRO A 309 -6.44 8.75 -27.66
N LEU A 310 -5.33 8.73 -26.93
CA LEU A 310 -4.00 9.11 -27.42
C LEU A 310 -3.16 7.86 -27.69
N SER A 311 -2.46 7.85 -28.83
CA SER A 311 -1.41 6.86 -29.10
C SER A 311 -0.11 7.18 -28.35
N ASP A 312 0.75 6.18 -28.14
CA ASP A 312 2.08 6.38 -27.54
C ASP A 312 2.92 7.44 -28.28
N ARG A 313 2.80 7.48 -29.62
CA ARG A 313 3.49 8.49 -30.44
C ARG A 313 2.99 9.90 -30.14
N GLN A 314 1.70 10.09 -29.89
CA GLN A 314 1.14 11.39 -29.52
C GLN A 314 1.54 11.78 -28.09
N LEU A 315 1.50 10.83 -27.14
CA LEU A 315 1.97 11.08 -25.77
C LEU A 315 3.46 11.46 -25.73
N ASN A 316 4.31 10.78 -26.50
CA ASN A 316 5.73 11.11 -26.61
C ASN A 316 5.98 12.48 -27.26
N ARG A 317 5.06 12.97 -28.10
CA ARG A 317 5.13 14.33 -28.64
C ARG A 317 4.62 15.39 -27.66
N PHE A 318 3.67 15.01 -26.81
CA PHE A 318 3.16 15.88 -25.75
C PHE A 318 4.20 16.16 -24.67
N VAL A 319 5.09 15.21 -24.37
CA VAL A 319 6.18 15.42 -23.41
C VAL A 319 7.38 16.07 -24.09
N PHE A 320 7.87 17.15 -23.50
CA PHE A 320 9.09 17.79 -23.93
C PHE A 320 10.29 16.88 -23.67
N SER A 321 10.95 16.48 -24.76
CA SER A 321 12.25 15.82 -24.71
C SER A 321 13.32 16.84 -25.06
N SER A 322 14.19 17.18 -24.12
CA SER A 322 15.36 18.00 -24.42
C SER A 322 16.22 17.24 -25.43
N ARG A 323 16.22 17.70 -26.67
CA ARG A 323 17.24 17.30 -27.63
C ARG A 323 18.49 18.03 -27.20
N ILE A 324 19.35 17.37 -26.43
CA ILE A 324 20.75 17.80 -26.37
C ILE A 324 21.22 17.78 -27.83
N ALA A 325 21.41 18.96 -28.43
CA ALA A 325 21.97 19.05 -29.76
C ALA A 325 23.32 18.34 -29.72
N LEU A 326 23.50 17.32 -30.55
CA LEU A 326 24.76 16.59 -30.60
C LEU A 326 25.84 17.51 -31.18
N VAL A 327 26.58 18.19 -30.30
CA VAL A 327 27.67 19.10 -30.70
C VAL A 327 28.96 18.30 -30.78
N LEU A 328 29.32 17.90 -32.01
CA LEU A 328 30.62 17.29 -32.31
C LEU A 328 31.64 18.37 -32.67
N THR A 329 32.88 18.19 -32.22
CA THR A 329 34.03 19.01 -32.58
C THR A 329 34.38 18.85 -34.07
N GLU A 330 35.12 19.80 -34.64
CA GLU A 330 35.54 19.71 -36.06
C GLU A 330 36.35 18.43 -36.35
N SER A 331 37.19 17.99 -35.43
CA SER A 331 37.96 16.75 -35.55
C SER A 331 37.07 15.50 -35.54
N GLU A 332 36.05 15.45 -34.67
CA GLU A 332 35.08 14.35 -34.61
C GLU A 332 34.20 14.30 -35.88
N GLN A 333 33.78 15.47 -36.39
CA GLN A 333 33.01 15.55 -37.64
C GLN A 333 33.84 15.12 -38.85
N ALA A 334 35.13 15.49 -38.91
CA ALA A 334 36.04 15.03 -39.95
C ALA A 334 36.24 13.51 -39.87
N TRP A 335 36.43 12.99 -38.66
CA TRP A 335 36.60 11.56 -38.43
C TRP A 335 35.42 10.73 -38.95
N LEU A 336 34.18 11.14 -38.67
CA LEU A 336 32.97 10.46 -39.16
C LEU A 336 32.85 10.47 -40.69
N LYS A 337 33.31 11.54 -41.35
CA LYS A 337 33.32 11.62 -42.82
C LYS A 337 34.35 10.68 -43.43
N GLU A 338 35.50 10.50 -42.77
CA GLU A 338 36.56 9.59 -43.20
C GLU A 338 36.24 8.12 -42.90
N HIS A 339 35.42 7.86 -41.88
CA HIS A 339 35.04 6.52 -41.41
C HIS A 339 33.52 6.29 -41.49
N PRO A 340 32.95 6.22 -42.72
CA PRO A 340 31.51 5.99 -42.89
C PRO A 340 31.06 4.58 -42.46
N VAL A 341 32.02 3.66 -42.33
CA VAL A 341 31.80 2.30 -41.84
C VAL A 341 32.75 2.08 -40.65
N ILE A 342 32.18 1.70 -39.52
CA ILE A 342 32.90 1.44 -38.27
C ILE A 342 32.82 -0.06 -37.99
N ARG A 343 33.96 -0.73 -37.87
CA ARG A 343 34.05 -2.18 -37.68
C ARG A 343 33.95 -2.55 -36.22
N VAL A 344 32.93 -3.34 -35.88
CA VAL A 344 32.54 -3.63 -34.49
C VAL A 344 32.75 -5.11 -34.17
N GLY A 345 33.43 -5.39 -33.05
CA GLY A 345 33.47 -6.71 -32.43
C GLY A 345 32.37 -6.89 -31.40
N ILE A 346 31.78 -8.07 -31.33
CA ILE A 346 30.75 -8.46 -30.35
C ILE A 346 31.10 -9.80 -29.67
N ASP A 347 30.46 -10.10 -28.55
CA ASP A 347 30.28 -11.46 -28.04
C ASP A 347 29.04 -12.09 -28.70
N ARG A 348 29.25 -13.06 -29.60
CA ARG A 348 28.18 -13.67 -30.41
C ARG A 348 27.17 -14.51 -29.62
N ASP A 349 27.50 -14.88 -28.39
CA ASP A 349 26.74 -15.81 -27.56
C ASP A 349 26.34 -15.16 -26.22
N PHE A 350 26.01 -13.86 -26.20
CA PHE A 350 25.79 -13.09 -24.97
C PHE A 350 24.41 -12.44 -24.90
N ALA A 351 23.37 -13.27 -25.01
CA ALA A 351 21.99 -12.83 -24.80
C ALA A 351 21.74 -12.43 -23.32
N PRO A 352 20.86 -11.44 -23.02
CA PRO A 352 20.08 -10.64 -23.97
C PRO A 352 20.81 -9.38 -24.49
N TYR A 353 22.12 -9.23 -24.25
CA TYR A 353 22.89 -8.05 -24.64
C TYR A 353 23.20 -8.04 -26.14
N GLU A 354 23.79 -9.12 -26.64
CA GLU A 354 24.18 -9.28 -28.04
C GLU A 354 24.32 -10.74 -28.43
N TRP A 355 23.69 -11.14 -29.53
CA TRP A 355 23.90 -12.45 -30.14
C TRP A 355 23.41 -12.48 -31.59
N PHE A 356 23.65 -13.61 -32.27
CA PHE A 356 23.00 -13.91 -33.54
C PHE A 356 21.81 -14.86 -33.34
N ASN A 357 20.63 -14.46 -33.81
CA ASN A 357 19.44 -15.33 -33.77
C ASN A 357 19.58 -16.52 -34.74
N GLY A 358 18.63 -17.47 -34.70
CA GLY A 358 18.61 -18.64 -35.59
C GLY A 358 18.49 -18.33 -37.09
N LYS A 359 18.23 -17.08 -37.48
CA LYS A 359 18.21 -16.60 -38.87
C LYS A 359 19.53 -15.93 -39.30
N GLY A 360 20.47 -15.74 -38.38
CA GLY A 360 21.76 -15.09 -38.61
C GLY A 360 21.73 -13.56 -38.49
N ASP A 361 20.66 -12.98 -37.93
CA ASP A 361 20.55 -11.54 -37.66
C ASP A 361 21.17 -11.18 -36.31
N PHE A 362 21.84 -10.04 -36.26
CA PHE A 362 22.38 -9.47 -35.03
C PHE A 362 21.26 -8.84 -34.20
N VAL A 363 21.05 -9.36 -33.00
CA VAL A 363 19.94 -8.99 -32.11
C VAL A 363 20.42 -8.79 -30.67
N GLY A 364 19.58 -8.16 -29.85
CA GLY A 364 19.88 -7.82 -28.46
C GLY A 364 19.91 -6.32 -28.20
N ILE A 365 20.14 -5.96 -26.94
CA ILE A 365 20.23 -4.58 -26.47
C ILE A 365 21.24 -3.77 -27.28
N ASN A 366 22.45 -4.30 -27.49
CA ASN A 366 23.50 -3.59 -28.21
C ASN A 366 23.20 -3.47 -29.71
N ALA A 367 22.42 -4.39 -30.28
CA ALA A 367 21.95 -4.26 -31.66
C ALA A 367 20.95 -3.11 -31.83
N ASP A 368 20.07 -2.90 -30.85
CA ASP A 368 19.13 -1.77 -30.84
C ASP A 368 19.87 -0.44 -30.61
N ILE A 369 20.83 -0.41 -29.68
CA ILE A 369 21.65 0.78 -29.42
C ILE A 369 22.48 1.15 -30.66
N LEU A 370 23.16 0.19 -31.30
CA LEU A 370 23.93 0.48 -32.50
C LEU A 370 23.05 1.05 -33.62
N ARG A 371 21.85 0.48 -33.87
CA ARG A 371 20.88 1.03 -34.84
C ARG A 371 20.45 2.45 -34.50
N LEU A 372 20.26 2.75 -33.22
CA LEU A 372 19.95 4.11 -32.75
C LEU A 372 21.12 5.07 -33.04
N LEU A 373 22.35 4.64 -32.80
CA LEU A 373 23.55 5.43 -33.08
C LEU A 373 23.77 5.63 -34.60
N GLU A 374 23.52 4.63 -35.45
CA GLU A 374 23.59 4.76 -36.92
C GLU A 374 22.69 5.91 -37.41
N GLY A 375 21.44 5.95 -36.92
CA GLY A 375 20.48 6.99 -37.30
C GLY A 375 20.88 8.40 -36.87
N ARG A 376 21.64 8.54 -35.78
CA ARG A 376 22.08 9.85 -35.24
C ARG A 376 23.40 10.32 -35.83
N LEU A 377 24.31 9.39 -36.14
CA LEU A 377 25.66 9.68 -36.63
C LEU A 377 25.77 9.64 -38.15
N GLY A 378 24.83 8.98 -38.84
CA GLY A 378 24.90 8.81 -40.29
C GLY A 378 26.01 7.87 -40.75
N VAL A 379 26.45 6.96 -39.87
CA VAL A 379 27.46 5.93 -40.16
C VAL A 379 26.81 4.55 -40.18
N ARG A 380 27.56 3.55 -40.63
CA ARG A 380 27.17 2.14 -40.57
C ARG A 380 28.10 1.38 -39.65
N PHE A 381 27.56 0.60 -38.71
CA PHE A 381 28.34 -0.34 -37.92
C PHE A 381 28.41 -1.70 -38.62
N ASP A 382 29.61 -2.14 -38.98
CA ASP A 382 29.86 -3.45 -39.59
C ASP A 382 30.29 -4.46 -38.53
N VAL A 383 29.34 -5.30 -38.11
CA VAL A 383 29.54 -6.29 -37.04
C VAL A 383 30.28 -7.52 -37.58
N VAL A 384 31.42 -7.83 -36.97
CA VAL A 384 32.22 -9.01 -37.32
C VAL A 384 31.49 -10.29 -36.93
N LYS A 385 31.32 -11.20 -37.91
CA LYS A 385 30.60 -12.46 -37.74
C LYS A 385 31.54 -13.64 -37.51
N GLY A 386 31.03 -14.66 -36.82
CA GLY A 386 31.66 -15.98 -36.76
C GLY A 386 32.86 -16.12 -35.81
N LYS A 387 33.19 -15.09 -35.03
CA LYS A 387 34.27 -15.07 -34.02
C LYS A 387 33.71 -15.27 -32.62
N ASN A 388 34.41 -16.06 -31.80
CA ASN A 388 34.07 -16.17 -30.37
C ASN A 388 34.66 -14.97 -29.62
N TRP A 389 34.25 -14.79 -28.37
CA TRP A 389 34.68 -13.63 -27.59
C TRP A 389 36.20 -13.47 -27.47
N GLN A 390 36.95 -14.58 -27.32
CA GLN A 390 38.40 -14.53 -27.23
C GLN A 390 39.05 -14.09 -28.55
N GLU A 391 38.58 -14.63 -29.68
CA GLU A 391 39.03 -14.20 -31.01
C GLU A 391 38.71 -12.73 -31.27
N THR A 392 37.53 -12.26 -30.84
CA THR A 392 37.14 -10.83 -30.92
C THR A 392 38.09 -9.95 -30.11
N LEU A 393 38.47 -10.35 -28.90
CA LEU A 393 39.44 -9.63 -28.07
C LEU A 393 40.84 -9.62 -28.69
N ASP A 394 41.27 -10.72 -29.32
CA ASP A 394 42.57 -10.79 -29.99
C ASP A 394 42.61 -9.87 -31.22
N MET A 395 41.52 -9.80 -31.99
CA MET A 395 41.35 -8.83 -33.08
C MET A 395 41.39 -7.38 -32.57
N ALA A 396 40.77 -7.10 -31.41
CA ALA A 396 40.83 -5.78 -30.78
C ALA A 396 42.27 -5.40 -30.39
N ARG A 397 43.04 -6.33 -29.80
CA ARG A 397 44.46 -6.10 -29.47
C ARG A 397 45.33 -5.88 -30.72
N ALA A 398 45.05 -6.59 -31.80
CA ALA A 398 45.74 -6.43 -33.07
C ALA A 398 45.38 -5.10 -33.79
N GLY A 399 44.33 -4.42 -33.35
CA GLY A 399 43.81 -3.20 -33.98
C GLY A 399 43.09 -3.47 -35.30
N GLU A 400 42.49 -4.67 -35.45
CA GLU A 400 41.70 -5.07 -36.62
C GLU A 400 40.22 -4.64 -36.53
N LEU A 401 39.82 -4.13 -35.36
CA LEU A 401 38.50 -3.59 -35.05
C LEU A 401 38.64 -2.10 -34.71
N ASP A 402 37.57 -1.33 -34.87
CA ASP A 402 37.53 0.07 -34.42
C ASP A 402 36.99 0.14 -32.99
N MET A 403 36.03 -0.72 -32.66
CA MET A 403 35.42 -0.80 -31.33
C MET A 403 34.83 -2.18 -31.01
N LEU A 404 34.48 -2.37 -29.75
CA LEU A 404 33.60 -3.41 -29.22
C LEU A 404 32.29 -2.75 -28.78
N SER A 405 31.17 -3.37 -29.14
CA SER A 405 29.82 -2.92 -28.76
C SER A 405 29.57 -3.02 -27.26
N ASP A 406 30.18 -4.02 -26.61
CA ASP A 406 30.04 -4.27 -25.19
C ASP A 406 31.31 -4.88 -24.61
N ALA A 407 31.88 -4.19 -23.63
CA ALA A 407 32.93 -4.73 -22.80
C ALA A 407 32.90 -4.09 -21.41
N VAL A 408 33.02 -4.93 -20.38
CA VAL A 408 33.30 -4.47 -19.02
C VAL A 408 34.75 -3.98 -18.93
N ASN A 409 34.91 -2.83 -18.28
CA ASN A 409 36.19 -2.18 -18.07
C ASN A 409 37.03 -2.93 -17.02
N THR A 410 38.14 -3.53 -17.43
CA THR A 410 39.11 -4.20 -16.53
C THR A 410 40.52 -3.62 -16.70
N PRO A 411 41.39 -3.71 -15.68
CA PRO A 411 42.76 -3.23 -15.76
C PRO A 411 43.53 -3.74 -16.98
N ASP A 412 43.39 -5.03 -17.33
CA ASP A 412 44.09 -5.61 -18.49
C ASP A 412 43.57 -5.05 -19.81
N ARG A 413 42.26 -4.80 -19.91
CA ARG A 413 41.62 -4.26 -21.12
C ARG A 413 41.96 -2.79 -21.33
N ARG A 414 42.11 -2.00 -20.25
CA ARG A 414 42.57 -0.59 -20.33
C ARG A 414 43.94 -0.42 -20.97
N LEU A 415 44.73 -1.48 -21.11
CA LEU A 415 46.02 -1.41 -21.79
C LEU A 415 45.88 -1.21 -23.30
N PHE A 416 44.75 -1.61 -23.90
CA PHE A 416 44.53 -1.52 -25.35
C PHE A 416 43.16 -0.94 -25.77
N LEU A 417 42.24 -0.68 -24.82
CA LEU A 417 40.91 -0.10 -25.04
C LEU A 417 40.66 1.15 -24.19
N ASN A 418 39.97 2.12 -24.78
CA ASN A 418 39.27 3.20 -24.08
C ASN A 418 37.78 2.83 -23.90
N PHE A 419 37.14 3.26 -22.83
CA PHE A 419 35.75 2.89 -22.52
C PHE A 419 34.87 4.13 -22.41
N THR A 420 33.66 4.05 -22.95
CA THR A 420 32.62 5.04 -22.66
C THR A 420 32.15 4.93 -21.22
N SER A 421 31.39 5.93 -20.75
CA SER A 421 30.55 5.74 -19.57
C SER A 421 29.67 4.49 -19.75
N PRO A 422 29.50 3.67 -18.70
CA PRO A 422 28.68 2.47 -18.78
C PRO A 422 27.22 2.86 -18.98
N PHE A 423 26.53 2.12 -19.85
CA PHE A 423 25.12 2.35 -20.18
C PHE A 423 24.20 1.19 -19.74
N ILE A 424 24.78 0.08 -19.26
CA ILE A 424 24.03 -1.01 -18.60
C ILE A 424 24.74 -1.43 -17.33
N HIS A 425 23.96 -1.60 -16.26
CA HIS A 425 24.43 -2.15 -14.99
C HIS A 425 23.61 -3.38 -14.61
N SER A 426 24.28 -4.46 -14.23
CA SER A 426 23.62 -5.66 -13.75
C SER A 426 24.35 -6.29 -12.56
N ALA A 427 23.59 -7.04 -11.77
CA ALA A 427 24.12 -7.77 -10.64
C ALA A 427 24.80 -9.06 -11.12
N ILE A 428 25.96 -9.37 -10.54
CA ILE A 428 26.60 -10.67 -10.70
C ILE A 428 26.14 -11.58 -9.55
N VAL A 429 25.66 -12.77 -9.92
CA VAL A 429 25.04 -13.72 -9.00
C VAL A 429 25.74 -15.07 -9.02
N ILE A 430 25.56 -15.81 -7.94
CA ILE A 430 26.05 -17.18 -7.78
C ILE A 430 24.89 -18.11 -8.08
N VAL A 431 25.10 -19.09 -8.96
CA VAL A 431 24.11 -20.11 -9.33
C VAL A 431 24.64 -21.48 -8.96
N ASN A 432 23.80 -22.32 -8.37
CA ASN A 432 24.11 -23.73 -8.16
C ASN A 432 22.88 -24.60 -8.40
N ASP A 433 23.07 -25.91 -8.25
CA ASP A 433 21.96 -26.87 -8.17
C ASP A 433 21.16 -26.62 -6.89
N GLY A 434 19.84 -26.40 -7.02
CA GLY A 434 18.96 -26.12 -5.88
C GLY A 434 18.97 -27.17 -4.77
N ARG A 435 19.45 -28.40 -5.04
CA ARG A 435 19.67 -29.46 -4.06
C ARG A 435 20.84 -29.21 -3.12
N LYS A 436 21.81 -28.37 -3.53
CA LYS A 436 23.03 -28.04 -2.76
C LYS A 436 22.83 -26.91 -1.75
N GLY A 437 21.61 -26.36 -1.64
CA GLY A 437 21.28 -25.29 -0.71
C GLY A 437 21.82 -23.92 -1.14
N TYR A 438 21.53 -22.91 -0.32
CA TYR A 438 21.92 -21.51 -0.55
C TYR A 438 23.37 -21.28 -0.12
N LEU A 439 24.19 -20.70 -1.01
CA LEU A 439 25.61 -20.40 -0.80
C LEU A 439 25.86 -18.98 -0.25
N GLY A 440 24.95 -18.03 -0.47
CA GLY A 440 25.05 -16.66 0.06
C GLY A 440 26.05 -15.78 -0.68
N ASP A 441 27.33 -15.90 -0.35
CA ASP A 441 28.39 -15.00 -0.82
C ASP A 441 29.59 -15.76 -1.42
N LEU A 442 30.58 -15.01 -1.90
CA LEU A 442 31.79 -15.56 -2.51
C LEU A 442 32.72 -16.29 -1.53
N HIS A 443 32.70 -15.97 -0.23
CA HIS A 443 33.58 -16.63 0.76
C HIS A 443 33.20 -18.11 0.91
N ASN A 444 31.91 -18.43 0.79
CA ASN A 444 31.42 -19.80 0.80
C ASN A 444 31.80 -20.62 -0.45
N LEU A 445 32.46 -19.99 -1.44
CA LEU A 445 33.04 -20.65 -2.61
C LEU A 445 34.52 -21.02 -2.46
N TYR A 446 35.16 -20.67 -1.35
CA TYR A 446 36.58 -20.98 -1.15
C TYR A 446 36.84 -22.49 -1.15
N GLY A 447 37.81 -22.91 -1.97
CA GLY A 447 38.13 -24.33 -2.21
C GLY A 447 37.17 -25.07 -3.15
N LYS A 448 36.04 -24.48 -3.54
CA LYS A 448 35.06 -25.08 -4.48
C LYS A 448 35.45 -24.83 -5.94
N ARG A 449 34.95 -25.68 -6.84
CA ARG A 449 35.10 -25.54 -8.29
C ARG A 449 34.01 -24.59 -8.80
N VAL A 450 34.41 -23.43 -9.31
CA VAL A 450 33.46 -22.42 -9.79
C VAL A 450 33.61 -22.28 -11.29
N ALA A 451 32.55 -22.61 -12.01
CA ALA A 451 32.49 -22.42 -13.45
C ALA A 451 32.37 -20.93 -13.78
N VAL A 452 33.16 -20.46 -14.75
CA VAL A 452 33.14 -19.10 -15.28
C VAL A 452 33.37 -19.12 -16.78
N LYS A 453 32.70 -18.22 -17.51
CA LYS A 453 32.91 -18.09 -18.96
C LYS A 453 34.33 -17.64 -19.25
N GLN A 454 34.99 -18.31 -20.19
CA GLN A 454 36.36 -18.03 -20.60
C GLN A 454 36.45 -16.66 -21.26
N GLY A 455 37.42 -15.84 -20.83
CA GLY A 455 37.63 -14.49 -21.33
C GLY A 455 36.61 -13.45 -20.83
N TYR A 456 35.63 -13.87 -20.04
CA TYR A 456 34.71 -12.96 -19.37
C TYR A 456 35.37 -12.30 -18.16
N PHE A 457 34.95 -11.08 -17.83
CA PHE A 457 35.65 -10.25 -16.84
C PHE A 457 35.68 -10.89 -15.43
N MET A 458 34.66 -11.68 -15.07
CA MET A 458 34.61 -12.40 -13.80
C MET A 458 35.74 -13.42 -13.64
N GLN A 459 36.26 -13.99 -14.74
CA GLN A 459 37.43 -14.86 -14.66
C GLN A 459 38.67 -14.10 -14.17
N GLU A 460 38.88 -12.88 -14.68
CA GLU A 460 39.98 -11.99 -14.27
C GLU A 460 39.80 -11.54 -12.81
N MET A 461 38.62 -11.04 -12.46
CA MET A 461 38.35 -10.51 -11.12
C MET A 461 38.44 -11.59 -10.04
N LEU A 462 37.82 -12.76 -10.24
CA LEU A 462 37.88 -13.83 -9.25
C LEU A 462 39.29 -14.43 -9.12
N ALA A 463 40.05 -14.54 -10.21
CA ALA A 463 41.42 -15.03 -10.14
C ALA A 463 42.34 -14.09 -9.35
N ARG A 464 42.10 -12.77 -9.45
CA ARG A 464 42.88 -11.75 -8.76
C ARG A 464 42.47 -11.59 -7.29
N ASP A 465 41.18 -11.44 -7.03
CA ASP A 465 40.65 -11.03 -5.72
C ASP A 465 40.36 -12.24 -4.82
N HIS A 466 40.06 -13.41 -5.41
CA HIS A 466 39.70 -14.64 -4.70
C HIS A 466 40.47 -15.88 -5.21
N PRO A 467 41.81 -15.90 -5.14
CA PRO A 467 42.63 -17.01 -5.64
C PRO A 467 42.38 -18.36 -4.96
N GLN A 468 41.66 -18.37 -3.83
CA GLN A 468 41.21 -19.57 -3.12
C GLN A 468 40.07 -20.31 -3.83
N ILE A 469 39.39 -19.67 -4.78
CA ILE A 469 38.33 -20.28 -5.60
C ILE A 469 38.97 -21.03 -6.77
N ARG A 470 38.60 -22.29 -6.98
CA ARG A 470 39.13 -23.10 -8.10
C ARG A 470 38.31 -22.82 -9.35
N LEU A 471 38.77 -21.89 -10.18
CA LEU A 471 38.05 -21.53 -11.41
C LEU A 471 38.12 -22.64 -12.47
N VAL A 472 36.96 -22.94 -13.06
CA VAL A 472 36.81 -23.84 -14.20
C VAL A 472 36.33 -23.00 -15.39
N ALA A 473 37.22 -22.70 -16.32
CA ALA A 473 36.88 -21.89 -17.49
C ALA A 473 36.04 -22.71 -18.48
N THR A 474 34.94 -22.14 -18.96
CA THR A 474 34.05 -22.77 -19.95
C THR A 474 33.89 -21.89 -21.19
N PRO A 475 33.71 -22.48 -22.40
CA PRO A 475 33.58 -21.71 -23.63
C PRO A 475 32.28 -20.89 -23.69
N ASN A 476 31.23 -21.34 -23.01
CA ASN A 476 29.93 -20.67 -22.91
C ASN A 476 29.19 -21.08 -21.63
N GLU A 477 28.07 -20.40 -21.36
CA GLU A 477 27.20 -20.55 -20.21
C GLU A 477 26.48 -21.91 -20.22
N ALA A 478 26.09 -22.40 -21.40
CA ALA A 478 25.49 -23.73 -21.56
C ALA A 478 26.42 -24.85 -21.05
N LYS A 479 27.72 -24.78 -21.38
CA LYS A 479 28.70 -25.74 -20.89
C LYS A 479 28.94 -25.60 -19.37
N ALA A 480 28.90 -24.38 -18.83
CA ALA A 480 28.99 -24.18 -17.39
C ALA A 480 27.83 -24.86 -16.64
N PHE A 481 26.61 -24.78 -17.17
CA PHE A 481 25.45 -25.42 -16.58
C PHE A 481 25.49 -26.94 -16.70
N GLU A 482 26.01 -27.46 -17.80
CA GLU A 482 26.28 -28.90 -17.96
C GLU A 482 27.23 -29.39 -16.85
N LEU A 483 28.33 -28.68 -16.57
CA LEU A 483 29.27 -29.04 -15.50
C LEU A 483 28.62 -28.98 -14.10
N LEU A 484 27.68 -28.06 -13.87
CA LEU A 484 26.91 -28.00 -12.62
C LEU A 484 26.02 -29.23 -12.43
N ARG A 485 25.39 -29.70 -13.51
CA ARG A 485 24.53 -30.91 -13.50
C ARG A 485 25.33 -32.19 -13.28
N GLU A 486 26.51 -32.28 -13.88
CA GLU A 486 27.40 -33.44 -13.78
C GLU A 486 28.22 -33.47 -12.49
N ASP A 487 27.96 -32.53 -11.56
CA ASP A 487 28.72 -32.37 -10.32
C ASP A 487 30.23 -32.16 -10.56
N GLN A 488 30.58 -31.61 -11.73
CA GLN A 488 31.93 -31.26 -12.13
C GLN A 488 32.28 -29.81 -11.77
N ALA A 489 31.26 -28.98 -11.54
CA ALA A 489 31.37 -27.67 -10.91
C ALA A 489 30.41 -27.57 -9.70
N ASP A 490 30.79 -26.81 -8.69
CA ASP A 490 30.02 -26.61 -7.46
C ASP A 490 29.10 -25.40 -7.54
N ALA A 491 29.51 -24.36 -8.28
CA ALA A 491 28.73 -23.15 -8.55
C ALA A 491 29.16 -22.51 -9.88
N TYR A 492 28.31 -21.67 -10.44
CA TYR A 492 28.60 -20.76 -11.55
C TYR A 492 28.46 -19.33 -11.06
N VAL A 493 29.34 -18.43 -11.50
CA VAL A 493 29.26 -17.00 -11.18
C VAL A 493 29.14 -16.21 -12.47
N GLY A 494 28.06 -15.45 -12.62
CA GLY A 494 27.80 -14.71 -13.85
C GLY A 494 26.67 -13.70 -13.77
N ASP A 495 26.38 -13.09 -14.91
CA ASP A 495 25.45 -11.98 -15.07
C ASP A 495 23.96 -12.40 -14.95
N ALA A 496 23.21 -11.72 -14.09
CA ALA A 496 21.83 -12.09 -13.77
C ALA A 496 20.84 -12.01 -14.95
N PRO A 497 20.80 -10.93 -15.76
CA PRO A 497 20.00 -10.89 -16.99
C PRO A 497 20.31 -12.02 -17.98
N SER A 498 21.58 -12.30 -18.27
CA SER A 498 21.97 -13.41 -19.15
C SER A 498 21.51 -14.77 -18.61
N LEU A 499 21.66 -14.97 -17.30
CA LEU A 499 21.17 -16.17 -16.62
C LEU A 499 19.65 -16.32 -16.74
N ASN A 500 18.90 -15.25 -16.46
CA ASN A 500 17.45 -15.27 -16.52
C ASN A 500 16.95 -15.59 -17.95
N TYR A 501 17.54 -14.97 -18.97
CA TYR A 501 17.23 -15.26 -20.36
C TYR A 501 17.47 -16.74 -20.69
N LEU A 502 18.63 -17.29 -20.30
CA LEU A 502 18.98 -18.67 -20.58
C LEU A 502 18.07 -19.67 -19.84
N ILE A 503 17.72 -19.40 -18.58
CA ILE A 503 16.78 -20.23 -17.81
C ILE A 503 15.39 -20.25 -18.47
N GLN A 504 14.89 -19.09 -18.91
CA GLN A 504 13.61 -18.99 -19.59
C GLN A 504 13.60 -19.76 -20.93
N GLN A 505 14.68 -19.67 -21.70
CA GLN A 505 14.79 -20.34 -22.99
C GLN A 505 14.96 -21.87 -22.87
N THR A 506 15.69 -22.32 -21.86
CA THR A 506 16.01 -23.75 -21.66
C THR A 506 14.98 -24.50 -20.82
N GLY A 507 14.14 -23.77 -20.06
CA GLY A 507 13.15 -24.37 -19.16
C GLY A 507 13.76 -25.08 -17.95
N GLU A 508 14.99 -24.74 -17.57
CA GLU A 508 15.75 -25.42 -16.53
C GLU A 508 15.24 -25.03 -15.11
N LEU A 509 14.39 -25.88 -14.53
CA LEU A 509 13.74 -25.65 -13.23
C LEU A 509 14.65 -25.88 -12.00
N ASN A 510 15.81 -26.53 -12.18
CA ASN A 510 16.64 -27.02 -11.08
C ASN A 510 17.82 -26.10 -10.72
N LEU A 511 18.15 -25.13 -11.59
CA LEU A 511 19.17 -24.12 -11.31
C LEU A 511 18.53 -22.97 -10.54
N ARG A 512 19.18 -22.55 -9.46
CA ARG A 512 18.70 -21.44 -8.64
C ARG A 512 19.81 -20.44 -8.36
N ILE A 513 19.43 -19.17 -8.31
CA ILE A 513 20.30 -18.14 -7.75
C ILE A 513 20.48 -18.47 -6.27
N SER A 514 21.72 -18.78 -5.93
CA SER A 514 22.16 -19.33 -4.64
C SER A 514 23.01 -18.34 -3.86
N GLY A 515 23.16 -17.11 -4.36
CA GLY A 515 23.92 -16.07 -3.69
C GLY A 515 24.08 -14.83 -4.56
N THR A 516 24.55 -13.76 -3.95
CA THR A 516 24.90 -12.50 -4.61
C THR A 516 26.37 -12.23 -4.43
N THR A 517 26.96 -11.50 -5.36
CA THR A 517 28.35 -11.04 -5.24
C THR A 517 28.39 -9.53 -5.03
N GLU A 518 29.50 -9.02 -4.52
CA GLU A 518 29.77 -7.58 -4.43
C GLU A 518 30.08 -6.96 -5.80
N TYR A 519 30.34 -7.79 -6.81
CA TYR A 519 30.59 -7.36 -8.17
C TYR A 519 29.32 -6.95 -8.89
N ARG A 520 29.47 -5.93 -9.73
CA ARG A 520 28.46 -5.50 -10.69
C ARG A 520 29.12 -5.44 -12.06
N SER A 521 28.42 -5.90 -13.08
CA SER A 521 28.80 -5.61 -14.45
C SER A 521 28.41 -4.17 -14.78
N ALA A 522 29.36 -3.46 -15.38
CA ALA A 522 29.16 -2.11 -15.91
C ALA A 522 29.58 -2.18 -17.38
N HIS A 523 28.59 -2.35 -18.25
CA HIS A 523 28.77 -2.56 -19.67
C HIS A 523 28.97 -1.21 -20.38
N SER A 524 30.08 -1.10 -21.11
CA SER A 524 30.49 0.08 -21.85
C SER A 524 30.80 -0.29 -23.30
N MET A 525 30.76 0.69 -24.20
CA MET A 525 31.37 0.54 -25.52
C MET A 525 32.87 0.73 -25.34
N ALA A 526 33.67 -0.08 -26.02
CA ALA A 526 35.12 -0.01 -25.90
C ALA A 526 35.75 0.30 -27.25
N VAL A 527 36.52 1.38 -27.32
CA VAL A 527 37.15 1.88 -28.54
C VAL A 527 38.65 1.57 -28.51
N ILE A 528 39.22 1.11 -29.62
CA ILE A 528 40.67 0.90 -29.69
C ILE A 528 41.38 2.25 -29.51
N HIS A 529 42.49 2.29 -28.76
CA HIS A 529 43.24 3.52 -28.49
C HIS A 529 43.61 4.37 -29.72
N ARG A 530 43.66 3.76 -30.91
CA ARG A 530 43.97 4.44 -32.17
C ARG A 530 42.88 5.41 -32.64
N HIS A 531 41.67 5.34 -32.08
CA HIS A 531 40.52 6.16 -32.47
C HIS A 531 39.93 6.95 -31.27
N PRO A 532 40.70 7.87 -30.64
CA PRO A 532 40.18 8.64 -29.50
C PRO A 532 39.01 9.56 -29.86
N GLU A 533 38.89 9.98 -31.13
CA GLU A 533 37.75 10.76 -31.62
C GLU A 533 36.46 9.95 -31.58
N LEU A 534 36.51 8.66 -31.93
CA LEU A 534 35.34 7.76 -31.87
C LEU A 534 34.82 7.63 -30.44
N LEU A 535 35.71 7.59 -29.44
CA LEU A 535 35.29 7.59 -28.04
C LEU A 535 34.49 8.86 -27.69
N GLY A 536 35.00 10.03 -28.07
CA GLY A 536 34.32 11.32 -27.83
C GLY A 536 32.96 11.40 -28.52
N ILE A 537 32.87 10.88 -29.75
CA ILE A 537 31.61 10.79 -30.51
C ILE A 537 30.61 9.89 -29.77
N LEU A 538 31.01 8.67 -29.41
CA LEU A 538 30.12 7.72 -28.75
C LEU A 538 29.64 8.26 -27.40
N GLU A 539 30.53 8.83 -26.59
CA GLU A 539 30.20 9.42 -25.29
C GLU A 539 29.13 10.51 -25.42
N LYS A 540 29.33 11.47 -26.34
CA LYS A 540 28.38 12.56 -26.59
C LYS A 540 27.06 12.06 -27.16
N THR A 541 27.11 11.04 -28.01
CA THR A 541 25.93 10.49 -28.66
C THR A 541 25.08 9.71 -27.68
N LEU A 542 25.69 8.85 -26.86
CA LEU A 542 25.02 8.13 -25.78
C LEU A 542 24.42 9.09 -24.74
N ALA A 543 25.15 10.13 -24.35
CA ALA A 543 24.64 11.16 -23.44
C ALA A 543 23.47 11.98 -24.02
N ALA A 544 23.38 12.09 -25.35
CA ALA A 544 22.28 12.75 -26.05
C ALA A 544 21.08 11.84 -26.33
N VAL A 545 21.12 10.57 -25.96
CA VAL A 545 19.96 9.67 -26.02
C VAL A 545 19.07 9.93 -24.80
N PRO A 546 17.79 10.29 -24.98
CA PRO A 546 16.84 10.46 -23.89
C PRO A 546 16.72 9.18 -23.03
N GLN A 547 16.61 9.34 -21.71
CA GLN A 547 16.55 8.21 -20.78
C GLN A 547 15.39 7.25 -21.09
N ASN A 548 14.22 7.78 -21.49
CA ASN A 548 13.08 6.94 -21.89
C ASN A 548 13.37 6.06 -23.11
N GLU A 549 14.16 6.55 -24.08
CA GLU A 549 14.56 5.78 -25.26
C GLU A 549 15.52 4.64 -24.86
N GLN A 550 16.40 4.89 -23.88
CA GLN A 550 17.27 3.87 -23.29
C GLN A 550 16.45 2.82 -22.52
N ASP A 551 15.55 3.28 -21.64
CA ASP A 551 14.70 2.42 -20.83
C ASP A 551 13.76 1.55 -21.70
N ASP A 552 13.25 2.09 -22.82
CA ASP A 552 12.43 1.34 -23.78
C ASP A 552 13.21 0.19 -24.43
N ILE A 553 14.48 0.41 -24.79
CA ILE A 553 15.35 -0.65 -25.32
C ILE A 553 15.62 -1.69 -24.22
N LEU A 554 15.99 -1.25 -23.02
CA LEU A 554 16.30 -2.14 -21.90
C LEU A 554 15.10 -3.01 -21.48
N ASN A 555 13.92 -2.41 -21.34
CA ASN A 555 12.69 -3.11 -20.95
C ASN A 555 12.21 -4.12 -22.00
N ARG A 556 12.45 -3.86 -23.29
CA ARG A 556 12.10 -4.81 -24.36
C ARG A 556 12.82 -6.15 -24.20
N TRP A 557 14.07 -6.12 -23.76
CA TRP A 557 14.94 -7.29 -23.66
C TRP A 557 15.04 -7.87 -22.25
N MET A 558 14.88 -7.04 -21.21
CA MET A 558 15.01 -7.44 -19.80
C MET A 558 13.69 -7.45 -19.02
N GLY A 559 12.60 -6.95 -19.60
CA GLY A 559 11.28 -6.90 -18.97
C GLY A 559 10.63 -8.28 -18.83
N LEU A 560 10.07 -8.56 -17.65
CA LEU A 560 9.23 -9.74 -17.40
C LEU A 560 7.99 -9.70 -18.30
N HIS A 561 7.96 -10.54 -19.35
CA HIS A 561 6.73 -10.80 -20.09
C HIS A 561 5.82 -11.68 -19.24
N ILE A 562 4.93 -11.05 -18.49
CA ILE A 562 3.85 -11.74 -17.79
C ILE A 562 2.66 -11.75 -18.74
N GLU A 563 2.31 -12.90 -19.31
CA GLU A 563 1.01 -13.07 -19.94
C GLU A 563 -0.08 -12.94 -18.87
N GLN A 564 -0.80 -11.82 -18.85
CA GLN A 564 -2.01 -11.66 -18.02
C GLN A 564 -3.23 -11.40 -18.90
N GLY A 565 -4.26 -12.24 -18.77
CA GLY A 565 -5.64 -11.85 -19.11
C GLY A 565 -6.57 -12.97 -19.60
N LEU A 566 -7.79 -12.98 -19.06
CA LEU A 566 -8.94 -13.74 -19.59
C LEU A 566 -9.54 -13.04 -20.83
N PRO A 567 -10.11 -13.77 -21.80
CA PRO A 567 -10.63 -13.19 -23.04
C PRO A 567 -11.77 -12.17 -22.81
N ALA A 568 -11.73 -11.04 -23.53
CA ALA A 568 -12.65 -9.89 -23.39
C ALA A 568 -14.15 -10.24 -23.49
N LYS A 569 -14.50 -11.35 -24.15
CA LYS A 569 -15.87 -11.86 -24.25
C LYS A 569 -16.46 -12.21 -22.88
N THR A 570 -15.63 -12.73 -21.99
CA THR A 570 -16.02 -13.13 -20.62
C THR A 570 -16.25 -11.91 -19.74
N VAL A 571 -15.37 -10.90 -19.83
CA VAL A 571 -15.49 -9.66 -19.05
C VAL A 571 -16.77 -8.90 -19.39
N PHE A 572 -17.15 -8.86 -20.68
CA PHE A 572 -18.33 -8.13 -21.12
C PHE A 572 -19.65 -8.73 -20.62
N GLN A 573 -19.72 -10.06 -20.52
CA GLN A 573 -20.94 -10.75 -20.09
C GLN A 573 -21.25 -10.52 -18.60
N TYR A 574 -20.23 -10.58 -17.74
CA TYR A 574 -20.41 -10.39 -16.30
C TYR A 574 -20.42 -8.91 -15.90
N GLY A 575 -19.73 -8.04 -16.64
CA GLY A 575 -19.76 -6.59 -16.41
C GLY A 575 -21.15 -5.98 -16.61
N ALA A 576 -21.93 -6.47 -17.57
CA ALA A 576 -23.28 -5.98 -17.81
C ALA A 576 -24.26 -6.29 -16.67
N ALA A 577 -24.10 -7.44 -16.01
CA ALA A 577 -24.92 -7.84 -14.87
C ALA A 577 -24.58 -7.04 -13.60
N ALA A 578 -23.29 -6.80 -13.34
CA ALA A 578 -22.85 -6.01 -12.20
C ALA A 578 -23.32 -4.55 -12.30
N ALA A 579 -23.34 -3.97 -13.50
CA ALA A 579 -23.84 -2.62 -13.73
C ALA A 579 -25.34 -2.46 -13.40
N LEU A 580 -26.15 -3.48 -13.68
CA LEU A 580 -27.58 -3.47 -13.38
C LEU A 580 -27.85 -3.47 -11.87
N ILE A 581 -27.06 -4.24 -11.11
CA ILE A 581 -27.16 -4.33 -9.65
C ILE A 581 -26.72 -3.01 -8.99
N LEU A 582 -25.65 -2.39 -9.51
CA LEU A 582 -25.16 -1.11 -9.00
C LEU A 582 -26.21 0.01 -9.14
N ILE A 583 -26.98 0.01 -10.24
CA ILE A 583 -28.05 0.98 -10.47
C ILE A 583 -29.16 0.87 -9.42
N LEU A 584 -29.53 -0.36 -9.04
CA LEU A 584 -30.55 -0.59 -8.02
C LEU A 584 -30.07 -0.19 -6.62
N PHE A 585 -28.78 -0.40 -6.33
CA PHE A 585 -28.17 -0.02 -5.05
C PHE A 585 -28.11 1.52 -4.85
N VAL A 586 -27.78 2.27 -5.90
CA VAL A 586 -27.73 3.74 -5.84
C VAL A 586 -29.12 4.35 -5.56
N LEU A 587 -30.20 3.75 -6.10
CA LEU A 587 -31.57 4.21 -5.83
C LEU A 587 -31.97 4.02 -4.35
N TRP A 588 -31.44 3.00 -3.71
CA TRP A 588 -31.71 2.69 -2.30
C TRP A 588 -30.97 3.62 -1.34
N VAL A 589 -29.68 3.90 -1.59
CA VAL A 589 -28.86 4.82 -0.77
C VAL A 589 -29.40 6.26 -0.77
N HIS A 590 -30.01 6.70 -1.87
CA HIS A 590 -30.58 8.04 -1.96
C HIS A 590 -31.81 8.24 -1.05
N LYS A 591 -32.56 7.18 -0.77
CA LYS A 591 -33.72 7.20 0.15
C LYS A 591 -33.26 7.40 1.60
N LEU A 592 -32.18 6.70 1.99
CA LEU A 592 -31.68 6.64 3.37
C LEU A 592 -31.12 7.97 3.89
N ARG A 593 -30.54 8.79 2.99
CA ARG A 593 -29.92 10.07 3.36
C ARG A 593 -30.89 11.17 3.73
N ARG A 594 -32.16 11.05 3.34
CA ARG A 594 -33.19 12.02 3.72
C ARG A 594 -33.59 11.92 5.19
N GLU A 595 -33.47 10.75 5.80
CA GLU A 595 -33.89 10.52 7.19
C GLU A 595 -32.85 11.01 8.21
N VAL A 596 -31.56 10.89 7.92
CA VAL A 596 -30.47 11.21 8.86
C VAL A 596 -30.32 12.72 9.12
N ALA A 597 -30.73 13.58 8.19
CA ALA A 597 -30.54 15.04 8.30
C ALA A 597 -31.44 15.70 9.37
N ALA A 598 -32.57 15.10 9.74
CA ALA A 598 -33.53 15.66 10.70
C ALA A 598 -33.04 15.58 12.16
N ARG A 599 -32.12 14.67 12.47
CA ARG A 599 -31.75 14.32 13.86
C ARG A 599 -30.69 15.23 14.48
N LYS A 600 -29.90 15.95 13.66
CA LYS A 600 -28.70 16.69 14.11
C LYS A 600 -28.93 18.10 14.67
N ALA A 601 -30.14 18.65 14.65
CA ALA A 601 -30.39 20.04 15.04
C ALA A 601 -30.53 20.26 16.57
N ALA A 602 -30.67 19.20 17.37
CA ALA A 602 -31.03 19.31 18.79
C ALA A 602 -29.83 19.33 19.77
N GLU A 603 -28.62 18.99 19.32
CA GLU A 603 -27.49 18.71 20.23
C GLU A 603 -26.57 19.91 20.55
N ALA A 604 -26.78 21.10 19.96
CA ALA A 604 -25.79 22.19 19.99
C ALA A 604 -25.85 23.16 21.21
N GLU A 605 -26.88 23.11 22.05
CA GLU A 605 -27.15 24.15 23.08
C GLU A 605 -26.40 23.92 24.41
N LEU A 606 -25.81 22.74 24.63
CA LEU A 606 -25.31 22.32 25.93
C LEU A 606 -23.85 22.73 26.25
N GLN A 607 -23.06 23.17 25.26
CA GLN A 607 -21.59 23.21 25.37
C GLN A 607 -20.96 24.50 25.95
N GLU A 608 -21.71 25.56 26.23
CA GLU A 608 -21.13 26.88 26.57
C GLU A 608 -20.64 27.02 28.02
N SER A 609 -21.13 26.17 28.93
CA SER A 609 -20.89 26.26 30.38
C SER A 609 -19.50 25.76 30.84
N GLU A 610 -18.81 24.96 30.05
CA GLU A 610 -17.65 24.20 30.54
C GLU A 610 -16.31 24.99 30.51
N ALA A 611 -16.21 26.12 29.82
CA ALA A 611 -14.92 26.70 29.39
C ALA A 611 -14.13 27.55 30.41
N HIS A 612 -14.68 27.93 31.58
CA HIS A 612 -14.03 28.91 32.48
C HIS A 612 -13.03 28.29 33.46
N LEU A 613 -13.20 27.01 33.83
CA LEU A 613 -12.42 26.37 34.89
C LEU A 613 -11.04 25.88 34.42
N GLU A 614 -10.81 25.72 33.12
CA GLU A 614 -9.60 25.13 32.54
C GLU A 614 -8.34 25.99 32.65
N LYS A 615 -8.45 27.31 32.85
CA LYS A 615 -7.35 28.23 32.51
C LYS A 615 -6.11 28.20 33.42
N ILE A 616 -6.26 27.77 34.68
CA ILE A 616 -5.22 27.91 35.73
C ILE A 616 -4.40 26.62 35.93
N VAL A 617 -4.96 25.46 35.60
CA VAL A 617 -4.23 24.18 35.64
C VAL A 617 -3.21 24.06 34.49
N LEU A 618 -3.47 24.75 33.36
CA LEU A 618 -2.75 24.67 32.08
C LEU A 618 -1.24 24.96 32.09
N ALA A 619 -0.72 25.84 32.95
CA ALA A 619 0.66 26.32 32.79
C ALA A 619 1.74 25.39 33.38
N ARG A 620 1.42 24.62 34.43
CA ARG A 620 2.34 23.66 35.07
C ARG A 620 2.11 22.22 34.61
N THR A 621 0.93 21.94 34.06
CA THR A 621 0.75 20.77 33.20
C THR A 621 1.52 20.93 31.89
N ALA A 622 1.66 22.13 31.30
CA ALA A 622 2.28 22.33 29.99
C ALA A 622 3.70 21.74 29.80
N ASP A 623 4.66 21.91 30.73
CA ASP A 623 6.04 21.43 30.53
C ASP A 623 6.19 19.91 30.76
N LEU A 624 5.43 19.35 31.72
CA LEU A 624 5.36 17.91 31.97
C LEU A 624 4.47 17.22 30.92
N ALA A 625 3.47 17.92 30.40
CA ALA A 625 2.68 17.55 29.25
C ALA A 625 3.58 17.57 28.02
N GLU A 626 4.41 18.57 27.73
CA GLU A 626 5.21 18.57 26.50
C GLU A 626 6.15 17.35 26.36
N ALA A 627 6.79 16.92 27.45
CA ALA A 627 7.60 15.69 27.46
C ALA A 627 6.75 14.40 27.48
N ARG A 628 5.61 14.41 28.18
CA ARG A 628 4.66 13.29 28.20
C ARG A 628 3.93 13.16 26.87
N ASP A 629 3.36 14.22 26.34
CA ASP A 629 2.77 14.43 25.02
C ASP A 629 3.75 14.10 23.90
N ALA A 630 5.06 14.33 24.03
CA ALA A 630 6.01 13.84 23.02
C ALA A 630 6.12 12.31 23.02
N ALA A 631 6.20 11.68 24.19
CA ALA A 631 6.25 10.22 24.34
C ALA A 631 4.89 9.55 24.06
N GLU A 632 3.80 10.20 24.44
CA GLU A 632 2.41 9.78 24.31
C GLU A 632 1.94 10.03 22.87
N ALA A 633 2.35 11.11 22.21
CA ALA A 633 2.16 11.30 20.77
C ALA A 633 2.96 10.28 19.97
N ALA A 634 4.18 9.92 20.36
CA ALA A 634 4.92 8.85 19.71
C ALA A 634 4.22 7.49 19.89
N ASN A 635 3.69 7.21 21.08
CA ASN A 635 3.00 5.95 21.37
C ASN A 635 1.58 5.89 20.76
N VAL A 636 0.87 7.02 20.71
CA VAL A 636 -0.41 7.20 20.02
C VAL A 636 -0.21 7.13 18.51
N ALA A 637 0.85 7.72 17.96
CA ALA A 637 1.20 7.60 16.55
C ALA A 637 1.55 6.14 16.21
N LYS A 638 2.33 5.45 17.05
CA LYS A 638 2.61 4.01 16.92
C LYS A 638 1.32 3.18 16.97
N SER A 639 0.44 3.45 17.92
CA SER A 639 -0.83 2.73 18.11
C SER A 639 -1.84 3.02 16.99
N ALA A 640 -1.95 4.27 16.54
CA ALA A 640 -2.81 4.69 15.43
C ALA A 640 -2.28 4.16 14.09
N PHE A 641 -0.95 4.16 13.90
CA PHE A 641 -0.32 3.51 12.76
C PHE A 641 -0.64 2.02 12.72
N LEU A 642 -0.49 1.30 13.85
CA LEU A 642 -0.81 -0.13 13.91
C LEU A 642 -2.30 -0.42 13.75
N ALA A 643 -3.18 0.42 14.30
CA ALA A 643 -4.63 0.30 14.12
C ALA A 643 -5.06 0.55 12.66
N ASN A 644 -4.51 1.58 12.02
CA ASN A 644 -4.76 1.90 10.61
C ASN A 644 -4.20 0.80 9.70
N MET A 645 -2.96 0.38 9.93
CA MET A 645 -2.35 -0.74 9.20
C MET A 645 -3.16 -2.03 9.38
N SER A 646 -3.66 -2.33 10.57
CA SER A 646 -4.52 -3.49 10.76
C SER A 646 -5.82 -3.37 9.98
N HIS A 647 -6.43 -2.19 9.89
CA HIS A 647 -7.66 -1.98 9.12
C HIS A 647 -7.40 -2.07 7.60
N GLU A 648 -6.27 -1.53 7.14
CA GLU A 648 -5.83 -1.59 5.74
C GLU A 648 -5.36 -2.99 5.31
N ILE A 649 -4.88 -3.82 6.24
CA ILE A 649 -4.59 -5.24 5.95
C ILE A 649 -5.84 -6.11 6.11
N ARG A 650 -6.74 -5.81 7.06
CA ARG A 650 -7.98 -6.57 7.27
C ARG A 650 -8.92 -6.48 6.07
N THR A 651 -9.01 -5.30 5.45
CA THR A 651 -9.91 -5.05 4.32
C THR A 651 -9.61 -5.96 3.10
N PRO A 652 -8.37 -6.05 2.58
CA PRO A 652 -8.05 -6.98 1.50
C PRO A 652 -8.10 -8.44 1.95
N MET A 653 -7.73 -8.76 3.21
CA MET A 653 -7.78 -10.13 3.72
C MET A 653 -9.20 -10.68 3.84
N ASN A 654 -10.15 -9.88 4.32
CA ASN A 654 -11.57 -10.25 4.36
C ASN A 654 -12.14 -10.40 2.94
N GLY A 655 -11.64 -9.62 1.97
CA GLY A 655 -11.96 -9.79 0.56
C GLY A 655 -11.46 -11.13 -0.01
N ILE A 656 -10.24 -11.55 0.34
CA ILE A 656 -9.66 -12.84 -0.08
C ILE A 656 -10.42 -14.02 0.54
N VAL A 657 -10.70 -13.97 1.85
CA VAL A 657 -11.49 -15.01 2.54
C VAL A 657 -12.92 -15.05 2.01
N GLY A 658 -13.55 -13.90 1.79
CA GLY A 658 -14.88 -13.81 1.21
C GLY A 658 -14.95 -14.41 -0.19
N MET A 659 -13.95 -14.13 -1.05
CA MET A 659 -13.89 -14.70 -2.40
C MET A 659 -13.63 -16.21 -2.37
N ALA A 660 -12.78 -16.70 -1.47
CA ALA A 660 -12.54 -18.13 -1.29
C ALA A 660 -13.83 -18.87 -0.86
N HIS A 661 -14.61 -18.25 0.03
CA HIS A 661 -15.91 -18.77 0.49
C HIS A 661 -16.95 -18.80 -0.64
N ILE A 662 -17.01 -17.76 -1.47
CA ILE A 662 -17.90 -17.68 -2.65
C ILE A 662 -17.54 -18.75 -3.67
N MET A 663 -16.25 -18.88 -4.03
CA MET A 663 -15.77 -19.92 -4.97
C MET A 663 -16.14 -21.32 -4.48
N ARG A 664 -16.11 -21.55 -3.16
CA ARG A 664 -16.51 -22.84 -2.57
C ARG A 664 -18.00 -23.13 -2.74
N ARG A 665 -18.85 -22.10 -2.68
CA ARG A 665 -20.31 -22.19 -2.79
C ARG A 665 -20.79 -22.42 -4.23
N GLU A 666 -19.99 -22.01 -5.22
CA GLU A 666 -20.28 -22.17 -6.66
C GLU A 666 -19.98 -23.58 -7.22
N GLY A 667 -19.45 -24.48 -6.39
CA GLY A 667 -19.14 -25.87 -6.77
C GLY A 667 -17.71 -26.03 -7.29
N VAL A 668 -16.85 -26.64 -6.48
CA VAL A 668 -15.41 -26.80 -6.76
C VAL A 668 -15.00 -28.26 -6.80
N THR A 669 -14.03 -28.59 -7.65
CA THR A 669 -13.42 -29.92 -7.65
C THR A 669 -12.68 -30.17 -6.32
N SER A 670 -12.49 -31.43 -5.94
CA SER A 670 -11.78 -31.80 -4.70
C SER A 670 -10.37 -31.20 -4.59
N SER A 671 -9.65 -31.06 -5.72
CA SER A 671 -8.34 -30.38 -5.73
C SER A 671 -8.43 -28.86 -5.58
N GLN A 672 -9.55 -28.23 -5.96
CA GLN A 672 -9.78 -26.80 -5.78
C GLN A 672 -10.26 -26.52 -4.35
N ALA A 673 -11.09 -27.39 -3.77
CA ALA A 673 -11.47 -27.33 -2.36
C ALA A 673 -10.25 -27.36 -1.43
N ASP A 674 -9.33 -28.31 -1.62
CA ASP A 674 -8.08 -28.39 -0.82
C ASP A 674 -7.19 -27.13 -0.95
N ARG A 675 -7.20 -26.48 -2.13
CA ARG A 675 -6.46 -25.22 -2.33
C ARG A 675 -7.16 -24.05 -1.65
N LEU A 676 -8.50 -23.99 -1.71
CA LEU A 676 -9.30 -22.97 -1.01
C LEU A 676 -9.16 -23.13 0.51
N ASP A 677 -9.18 -24.35 1.04
CA ASP A 677 -8.98 -24.63 2.46
C ASP A 677 -7.60 -24.16 2.94
N LYS A 678 -6.55 -24.34 2.11
CA LYS A 678 -5.21 -23.81 2.39
C LYS A 678 -5.15 -22.29 2.33
N MET A 679 -5.90 -21.65 1.42
CA MET A 679 -6.00 -20.19 1.33
C MET A 679 -6.74 -19.59 2.53
N ASP A 680 -7.88 -20.17 2.91
CA ASP A 680 -8.63 -19.78 4.10
C ASP A 680 -7.81 -19.98 5.37
N ALA A 681 -7.09 -21.09 5.49
CA ALA A 681 -6.20 -21.34 6.63
C ALA A 681 -5.06 -20.32 6.69
N ALA A 682 -4.42 -19.99 5.57
CA ALA A 682 -3.35 -18.98 5.51
C ALA A 682 -3.87 -17.58 5.84
N ALA A 683 -5.06 -17.23 5.35
CA ALA A 683 -5.66 -15.93 5.57
C ALA A 683 -6.11 -15.71 7.01
N ASN A 684 -6.79 -16.70 7.60
CA ASN A 684 -7.17 -16.68 9.01
C ASN A 684 -5.95 -16.70 9.93
N HIS A 685 -4.89 -17.43 9.54
CA HIS A 685 -3.62 -17.39 10.27
C HIS A 685 -3.05 -15.97 10.30
N LEU A 686 -2.96 -15.29 9.16
CA LEU A 686 -2.45 -13.92 9.07
C LEU A 686 -3.28 -12.93 9.91
N LEU A 687 -4.62 -13.01 9.83
CA LEU A 687 -5.53 -12.20 10.64
C LEU A 687 -5.29 -12.42 12.14
N ALA A 688 -5.06 -13.67 12.57
CA ALA A 688 -4.70 -13.98 13.95
C ALA A 688 -3.35 -13.35 14.36
N ILE A 689 -2.34 -13.35 13.48
CA ILE A 689 -1.05 -12.66 13.76
C ILE A 689 -1.29 -11.16 13.99
N ILE A 690 -2.06 -10.53 13.12
CA ILE A 690 -2.33 -9.08 13.18
C ILE A 690 -3.11 -8.73 14.44
N ASN A 691 -4.15 -9.49 14.77
CA ASN A 691 -4.92 -9.29 16.00
C ASN A 691 -4.04 -9.47 17.24
N ASN A 692 -3.14 -10.45 17.26
CA ASN A 692 -2.21 -10.65 18.36
C ASN A 692 -1.22 -9.47 18.54
N ILE A 693 -0.74 -8.88 17.45
CA ILE A 693 0.12 -7.69 17.49
C ILE A 693 -0.66 -6.46 18.00
N LEU A 694 -1.91 -6.32 17.58
CA LEU A 694 -2.80 -5.26 18.06
C LEU A 694 -3.10 -5.39 19.56
N ASP A 695 -3.40 -6.60 20.03
CA ASP A 695 -3.69 -6.86 21.44
C ASP A 695 -2.48 -6.48 22.30
N ILE A 696 -1.27 -6.91 21.93
CA ILE A 696 -0.03 -6.49 22.62
C ILE A 696 0.11 -4.97 22.64
N SER A 697 -0.11 -4.31 21.51
CA SER A 697 0.02 -2.86 21.40
C SER A 697 -1.01 -2.11 22.25
N LYS A 698 -2.25 -2.61 22.33
CA LYS A 698 -3.30 -2.05 23.19
C LYS A 698 -2.98 -2.21 24.67
N ILE A 699 -2.43 -3.37 25.05
CA ILE A 699 -2.04 -3.64 26.43
C ILE A 699 -0.83 -2.77 26.84
N GLU A 700 0.19 -2.64 25.98
CA GLU A 700 1.32 -1.72 26.21
C GLU A 700 0.89 -0.25 26.33
N ALA A 701 -0.15 0.14 25.58
CA ALA A 701 -0.72 1.48 25.62
C ALA A 701 -1.72 1.70 26.78
N GLY A 702 -1.99 0.69 27.61
CA GLY A 702 -2.96 0.77 28.71
C GLY A 702 -4.42 0.95 28.28
N LYS A 703 -4.74 0.70 27.00
CA LYS A 703 -6.08 0.86 26.40
C LYS A 703 -6.85 -0.45 26.31
N PHE A 704 -6.46 -1.44 27.11
CA PHE A 704 -7.07 -2.76 27.12
C PHE A 704 -7.96 -2.88 28.36
N GLU A 705 -9.27 -2.95 28.14
CA GLU A 705 -10.27 -3.05 29.20
C GLU A 705 -10.68 -4.51 29.37
N LEU A 706 -10.72 -4.98 30.61
CA LEU A 706 -11.23 -6.29 30.98
C LEU A 706 -12.72 -6.19 31.30
N GLU A 707 -13.50 -7.14 30.82
CA GLU A 707 -14.91 -7.24 31.18
C GLU A 707 -15.08 -7.83 32.60
N GLU A 708 -16.01 -7.30 33.38
CA GLU A 708 -16.45 -7.91 34.64
C GLU A 708 -17.78 -8.65 34.42
N ALA A 709 -17.70 -9.95 34.08
CA ALA A 709 -18.86 -10.81 33.84
C ALA A 709 -18.83 -12.08 34.72
N PRO A 710 -19.98 -12.72 34.98
CA PRO A 710 -20.01 -14.00 35.70
C PRO A 710 -19.22 -15.09 34.97
N VAL A 711 -18.28 -15.73 35.68
CA VAL A 711 -17.44 -16.79 35.12
C VAL A 711 -17.97 -18.16 35.53
N THR A 712 -18.44 -18.92 34.54
CA THR A 712 -18.80 -20.33 34.72
C THR A 712 -17.67 -21.22 34.23
N PHE A 713 -16.83 -21.72 35.15
CA PHE A 713 -15.65 -22.54 34.80
C PHE A 713 -15.99 -23.82 34.04
N ALA A 714 -17.15 -24.44 34.31
CA ALA A 714 -17.60 -25.63 33.60
C ALA A 714 -17.85 -25.34 32.11
N SER A 715 -18.55 -24.25 31.79
CA SER A 715 -18.81 -23.82 30.41
C SER A 715 -17.51 -23.44 29.71
N LEU A 716 -16.62 -22.72 30.40
CA LEU A 716 -15.33 -22.30 29.86
C LEU A 716 -14.43 -23.51 29.51
N LEU A 717 -14.38 -24.52 30.37
CA LEU A 717 -13.68 -25.78 30.05
C LEU A 717 -14.36 -26.55 28.93
N SER A 718 -15.70 -26.65 28.91
CA SER A 718 -16.44 -27.33 27.84
C SER A 718 -16.17 -26.70 26.47
N ASN A 719 -16.18 -25.36 26.37
CA ASN A 719 -15.89 -24.63 25.14
C ASN A 719 -14.47 -24.91 24.65
N VAL A 720 -13.48 -24.87 25.54
CA VAL A 720 -12.08 -25.21 25.21
C VAL A 720 -11.98 -26.66 24.73
N LYS A 721 -12.72 -27.59 25.35
CA LYS A 721 -12.77 -29.00 24.95
C LYS A 721 -13.27 -29.13 23.52
N SER A 722 -14.40 -28.50 23.21
CA SER A 722 -15.05 -28.56 21.91
C SER A 722 -14.12 -28.07 20.80
N ILE A 723 -13.46 -26.93 21.02
CA ILE A 723 -12.52 -26.32 20.04
C ILE A 723 -11.30 -27.22 19.78
N LEU A 724 -10.84 -27.97 20.78
CA LEU A 724 -9.59 -28.75 20.69
C LEU A 724 -9.79 -30.25 20.43
N ALA A 725 -11.03 -30.75 20.51
CA ALA A 725 -11.35 -32.17 20.42
C ALA A 725 -10.85 -32.81 19.13
N ASP A 726 -11.13 -32.22 17.97
CA ASP A 726 -10.74 -32.78 16.66
C ASP A 726 -9.22 -32.82 16.48
N ARG A 727 -8.50 -31.81 16.97
CA ARG A 727 -7.03 -31.75 16.91
C ARG A 727 -6.38 -32.75 17.86
N ALA A 728 -6.95 -32.97 19.04
CA ALA A 728 -6.47 -33.99 19.97
C ALA A 728 -6.74 -35.40 19.42
N ASN A 729 -7.95 -35.65 18.92
CA ASN A 729 -8.38 -36.94 18.36
C ASN A 729 -7.59 -37.34 17.11
N SER A 730 -7.31 -36.41 16.20
CA SER A 730 -6.49 -36.67 15.01
C SER A 730 -5.04 -37.08 15.34
N LYS A 731 -4.53 -36.69 16.52
CA LYS A 731 -3.24 -37.15 17.05
C LYS A 731 -3.35 -38.33 18.02
N GLY A 732 -4.56 -38.81 18.34
CA GLY A 732 -4.77 -39.86 19.33
C GLY A 732 -4.42 -39.46 20.77
N LEU A 733 -4.49 -38.17 21.11
CA LEU A 733 -4.21 -37.65 22.45
C LEU A 733 -5.46 -37.68 23.33
N SER A 734 -5.28 -38.02 24.61
CA SER A 734 -6.36 -37.93 25.61
C SER A 734 -6.44 -36.52 26.19
N LEU A 735 -7.58 -35.83 26.02
CA LEU A 735 -7.83 -34.52 26.60
C LEU A 735 -8.63 -34.66 27.90
N LEU A 736 -7.97 -34.43 29.04
CA LEU A 736 -8.53 -34.58 30.40
C LEU A 736 -8.82 -33.20 31.01
N MET A 737 -9.87 -33.12 31.83
CA MET A 737 -10.26 -31.91 32.53
C MET A 737 -10.47 -32.21 34.01
N ASP A 738 -9.83 -31.41 34.85
CA ASP A 738 -9.87 -31.53 36.30
C ASP A 738 -10.27 -30.17 36.89
N ALA A 739 -11.54 -30.02 37.22
CA ALA A 739 -12.05 -28.85 37.90
C ALA A 739 -12.25 -29.21 39.37
N SER A 740 -11.43 -28.61 40.25
CA SER A 740 -11.67 -28.67 41.69
C SER A 740 -13.00 -27.98 42.05
N ALA A 741 -13.54 -28.22 43.25
CA ALA A 741 -14.74 -27.53 43.71
C ALA A 741 -14.48 -26.00 43.77
N MET A 742 -14.99 -25.27 42.77
CA MET A 742 -14.80 -23.83 42.64
C MET A 742 -15.87 -23.05 43.42
N PRO A 743 -15.56 -21.88 43.97
CA PRO A 743 -16.56 -20.97 44.49
C PRO A 743 -17.51 -20.53 43.38
N ASN A 744 -18.82 -20.67 43.61
CA ASN A 744 -19.82 -20.09 42.73
C ASN A 744 -19.82 -18.55 42.87
N ASN A 745 -20.22 -17.85 41.81
CA ASN A 745 -20.39 -16.39 41.76
C ASN A 745 -19.08 -15.57 41.73
N LEU A 746 -18.15 -15.95 40.84
CA LEU A 746 -16.96 -15.15 40.54
C LEU A 746 -17.19 -14.28 39.29
N LEU A 747 -16.68 -13.05 39.33
CA LEU A 747 -16.72 -12.07 38.25
C LEU A 747 -15.32 -11.88 37.65
N GLY A 748 -15.24 -11.85 36.33
CA GLY A 748 -14.05 -11.59 35.53
C GLY A 748 -14.35 -11.69 34.03
N ASP A 749 -13.32 -11.73 33.19
CA ASP A 749 -13.50 -11.73 31.74
C ASP A 749 -13.43 -13.18 31.18
N PRO A 750 -14.57 -13.85 30.90
CA PRO A 750 -14.57 -15.23 30.43
C PRO A 750 -13.87 -15.40 29.08
N THR A 751 -13.93 -14.37 28.21
CA THR A 751 -13.32 -14.41 26.89
C THR A 751 -11.79 -14.42 26.99
N ARG A 752 -11.22 -13.59 27.87
CA ARG A 752 -9.76 -13.52 28.07
C ARG A 752 -9.22 -14.75 28.80
N LEU A 753 -9.98 -15.26 29.77
CA LEU A 753 -9.65 -16.53 30.42
C LEU A 753 -9.65 -17.68 29.40
N GLN A 754 -10.65 -17.77 28.53
CA GLN A 754 -10.70 -18.78 27.47
C GLN A 754 -9.54 -18.63 26.48
N GLN A 755 -9.21 -17.39 26.07
CA GLN A 755 -8.09 -17.09 25.18
C GLN A 755 -6.74 -17.56 25.77
N ALA A 756 -6.48 -17.25 27.04
CA ALA A 756 -5.28 -17.66 27.75
C ALA A 756 -5.14 -19.19 27.80
N ILE A 757 -6.22 -19.90 28.08
CA ILE A 757 -6.25 -21.37 28.14
C ILE A 757 -6.05 -22.00 26.76
N LEU A 758 -6.71 -21.47 25.72
CA LEU A 758 -6.55 -21.95 24.34
C LEU A 758 -5.10 -21.80 23.85
N ASN A 759 -4.42 -20.72 24.22
CA ASN A 759 -3.01 -20.51 23.88
C ASN A 759 -2.11 -21.61 24.48
N TYR A 760 -2.30 -21.97 25.74
CA TYR A 760 -1.53 -23.04 26.37
C TYR A 760 -1.94 -24.43 25.88
N ALA A 761 -3.24 -24.72 25.80
CA ALA A 761 -3.75 -26.03 25.39
C ALA A 761 -3.47 -26.36 23.91
N SER A 762 -3.52 -25.37 23.01
CA SER A 762 -3.12 -25.58 21.61
C SER A 762 -1.62 -25.87 21.48
N ASN A 763 -0.76 -25.20 22.27
CA ASN A 763 0.67 -25.50 22.33
C ASN A 763 0.92 -26.92 22.88
N ALA A 764 0.22 -27.32 23.95
CA ALA A 764 0.32 -28.65 24.52
C ALA A 764 -0.02 -29.76 23.50
N ILE A 765 -1.12 -29.61 22.75
CA ILE A 765 -1.52 -30.56 21.69
C ILE A 765 -0.52 -30.54 20.54
N LYS A 766 0.02 -29.37 20.19
CA LYS A 766 1.00 -29.21 19.11
C LYS A 766 2.31 -29.95 19.42
N PHE A 767 2.81 -29.87 20.65
CA PHE A 767 4.12 -30.42 21.07
C PHE A 767 4.05 -31.79 21.75
N THR A 768 2.85 -32.37 21.86
CA THR A 768 2.65 -33.76 22.30
C THR A 768 2.29 -34.61 21.08
N ASP A 769 3.06 -35.67 20.83
CA ASP A 769 2.77 -36.61 19.74
C ASP A 769 1.96 -37.83 20.23
N THR A 770 2.20 -38.29 21.47
CA THR A 770 1.44 -39.39 22.11
C THR A 770 1.26 -39.11 23.60
N GLY A 771 0.11 -39.48 24.17
CA GLY A 771 -0.17 -39.34 25.60
C GLY A 771 -1.40 -38.48 25.89
N SER A 772 -1.30 -37.57 26.85
CA SER A 772 -2.45 -36.79 27.32
C SER A 772 -2.13 -35.32 27.56
N VAL A 773 -3.14 -34.48 27.38
CA VAL A 773 -3.14 -33.07 27.80
C VAL A 773 -4.21 -32.92 28.87
N THR A 774 -3.84 -32.40 30.04
CA THR A 774 -4.73 -32.21 31.18
C THR A 774 -4.90 -30.72 31.47
N LEU A 775 -6.14 -30.24 31.50
CA LEU A 775 -6.47 -28.89 31.93
C LEU A 775 -6.94 -28.93 33.39
N ARG A 776 -6.30 -28.16 34.26
CA ARG A 776 -6.69 -28.03 35.67
C ARG A 776 -7.08 -26.61 36.03
N ILE A 777 -8.08 -26.48 36.88
CA ILE A 777 -8.44 -25.21 37.51
C ILE A 777 -8.43 -25.40 39.03
N LEU A 778 -7.65 -24.56 39.71
CA LEU A 778 -7.36 -24.66 41.13
C LEU A 778 -7.60 -23.29 41.79
N VAL A 779 -8.14 -23.28 43.01
CA VAL A 779 -8.12 -22.08 43.86
C VAL A 779 -6.74 -21.97 44.49
N GLN A 780 -6.04 -20.86 44.25
CA GLN A 780 -4.72 -20.61 44.83
C GLN A 780 -4.83 -19.84 46.15
N GLU A 781 -5.65 -18.77 46.16
CA GLU A 781 -5.91 -17.94 47.35
C GLU A 781 -7.38 -17.52 47.37
N ASP A 782 -8.01 -17.53 48.55
CA ASP A 782 -9.35 -16.97 48.77
C ASP A 782 -9.26 -15.87 49.84
N CYS A 783 -9.37 -14.61 49.41
CA CYS A 783 -9.25 -13.42 50.24
C CYS A 783 -10.64 -12.87 50.63
N GLY A 784 -11.70 -13.67 50.52
CA GLY A 784 -13.08 -13.32 50.86
C GLY A 784 -13.79 -12.50 49.77
N LYS A 785 -13.29 -11.29 49.46
CA LYS A 785 -13.85 -10.42 48.40
C LYS A 785 -13.31 -10.73 47.01
N GLU A 786 -12.12 -11.30 46.94
CA GLU A 786 -11.42 -11.68 45.72
C GLU A 786 -10.84 -13.09 45.88
N VAL A 787 -10.85 -13.86 44.80
CA VAL A 787 -10.31 -15.22 44.73
C VAL A 787 -9.28 -15.26 43.62
N VAL A 788 -8.07 -15.71 43.93
CA VAL A 788 -7.01 -15.95 42.94
C VAL A 788 -7.16 -17.38 42.44
N VAL A 789 -7.53 -17.51 41.18
CA VAL A 789 -7.73 -18.79 40.50
C VAL A 789 -6.53 -19.07 39.61
N ARG A 790 -6.00 -20.30 39.69
CA ARG A 790 -4.89 -20.80 38.89
C ARG A 790 -5.41 -21.77 37.83
N PHE A 791 -5.02 -21.51 36.59
CA PHE A 791 -5.33 -22.33 35.43
C PHE A 791 -4.04 -23.01 34.96
N GLU A 792 -4.06 -24.33 34.83
CA GLU A 792 -2.91 -25.12 34.40
C GLU A 792 -3.24 -25.95 33.17
N VAL A 793 -2.27 -26.04 32.27
CA VAL A 793 -2.27 -26.97 31.13
C VAL A 793 -1.02 -27.82 31.23
N GLN A 794 -1.21 -29.11 31.50
CA GLN A 794 -0.16 -30.10 31.59
C GLN A 794 -0.16 -30.99 30.34
N ASP A 795 1.01 -31.16 29.72
CA ASP A 795 1.24 -32.05 28.59
C ASP A 795 2.26 -33.14 28.93
N THR A 796 2.21 -34.26 28.21
CA THR A 796 3.18 -35.36 28.32
C THR A 796 4.16 -35.38 27.14
N GLY A 797 4.39 -34.22 26.51
CA GLY A 797 5.15 -34.06 25.28
C GLY A 797 6.67 -33.99 25.49
N LEU A 798 7.36 -33.34 24.55
CA LEU A 798 8.83 -33.30 24.47
C LEU A 798 9.51 -32.66 25.69
N GLY A 799 8.79 -31.85 26.47
CA GLY A 799 9.38 -31.03 27.52
C GLY A 799 10.34 -29.96 26.97
N ILE A 800 10.81 -29.08 27.86
CA ILE A 800 11.61 -27.89 27.52
C ILE A 800 12.87 -27.88 28.37
N ALA A 801 14.01 -27.58 27.73
CA ALA A 801 15.30 -27.48 28.39
C ALA A 801 15.37 -26.25 29.34
N PRO A 802 16.05 -26.34 30.49
CA PRO A 802 16.14 -25.25 31.47
C PRO A 802 16.63 -23.92 30.88
N GLU A 803 17.53 -23.96 29.90
CA GLU A 803 18.14 -22.78 29.26
C GLU A 803 17.18 -22.02 28.33
N ALA A 804 16.09 -22.68 27.91
CA ALA A 804 15.02 -22.06 27.12
C ALA A 804 13.92 -21.48 28.01
N MET A 805 13.79 -21.94 29.26
CA MET A 805 12.68 -21.59 30.17
C MET A 805 12.58 -20.08 30.46
N SER A 806 13.73 -19.41 30.65
CA SER A 806 13.80 -17.97 30.97
C SER A 806 13.37 -17.03 29.84
N ARG A 807 13.22 -17.57 28.63
CA ARG A 807 12.98 -16.83 27.38
C ARG A 807 11.60 -17.10 26.76
N LEU A 808 10.86 -18.07 27.27
CA LEU A 808 9.58 -18.52 26.69
C LEU A 808 8.48 -17.44 26.66
N PHE A 809 8.51 -16.49 27.60
CA PHE A 809 7.49 -15.46 27.73
C PHE A 809 7.86 -14.14 27.04
N SER A 810 9.04 -14.07 26.40
CA SER A 810 9.45 -12.89 25.64
C SER A 810 8.81 -12.89 24.25
N ALA A 811 8.37 -11.71 23.81
CA ALA A 811 7.73 -11.56 22.51
C ALA A 811 8.68 -11.97 21.36
N PHE A 812 8.17 -12.76 20.41
CA PHE A 812 8.88 -13.24 19.23
C PHE A 812 10.03 -14.25 19.50
N GLU A 813 10.23 -14.68 20.74
CA GLU A 813 11.20 -15.74 21.04
C GLU A 813 10.62 -17.15 20.82
N GLN A 814 11.43 -18.04 20.27
CA GLN A 814 11.07 -19.44 20.00
C GLN A 814 12.21 -20.36 20.46
N ALA A 815 11.86 -21.50 21.06
CA ALA A 815 12.82 -22.36 21.75
C ALA A 815 13.85 -23.07 20.83
N ASP A 816 13.57 -23.28 19.54
CA ASP A 816 14.52 -23.92 18.61
C ASP A 816 14.21 -23.66 17.11
N ASN A 817 15.22 -23.32 16.30
CA ASN A 817 15.10 -23.03 14.85
C ASN A 817 14.76 -24.27 14.00
N SER A 818 14.96 -25.47 14.55
CA SER A 818 14.63 -26.74 13.90
C SER A 818 13.12 -27.03 13.90
N MET A 819 12.42 -26.59 14.95
CA MET A 819 10.98 -26.81 15.18
C MET A 819 10.10 -25.82 14.42
N THR A 820 10.64 -24.65 14.04
CA THR A 820 9.98 -23.64 13.20
C THR A 820 9.61 -24.20 11.82
N ARG A 821 10.45 -25.08 11.26
CA ARG A 821 10.22 -25.76 9.97
C ARG A 821 9.16 -26.86 10.03
N LYS A 822 8.92 -27.46 11.20
CA LYS A 822 7.99 -28.60 11.35
C LYS A 822 6.59 -28.20 11.81
N TYR A 823 6.45 -27.15 12.64
CA TYR A 823 5.15 -26.84 13.25
C TYR A 823 4.66 -25.39 13.17
N GLY A 824 5.48 -24.41 12.74
CA GLY A 824 5.09 -23.00 12.50
C GLY A 824 4.54 -22.22 13.72
N GLY A 825 4.75 -20.92 13.84
CA GLY A 825 4.16 -20.12 14.94
C GLY A 825 4.74 -18.71 15.05
N THR A 826 4.03 -17.80 15.73
CA THR A 826 4.42 -16.38 15.86
C THR A 826 5.35 -16.08 17.04
N GLY A 827 5.40 -16.95 18.05
CA GLY A 827 6.10 -16.67 19.31
C GLY A 827 5.40 -15.61 20.19
N LEU A 828 4.13 -15.26 19.91
CA LEU A 828 3.40 -14.22 20.64
C LEU A 828 2.43 -14.74 21.72
N GLY A 829 1.97 -15.98 21.60
CA GLY A 829 0.90 -16.51 22.46
C GLY A 829 1.24 -16.53 23.95
N LEU A 830 2.47 -16.93 24.31
CA LEU A 830 2.91 -16.97 25.72
C LEU A 830 3.08 -15.57 26.31
N ALA A 831 3.62 -14.64 25.52
CA ALA A 831 3.77 -13.23 25.91
C ALA A 831 2.40 -12.55 26.14
N ILE A 832 1.40 -12.84 25.29
CA ILE A 832 0.03 -12.35 25.46
C ILE A 832 -0.59 -12.91 26.74
N THR A 833 -0.46 -14.21 26.99
CA THR A 833 -1.04 -14.82 28.20
C THR A 833 -0.41 -14.24 29.48
N LEU A 834 0.91 -14.00 29.50
CA LEU A 834 1.55 -13.30 30.62
C LEU A 834 0.94 -11.92 30.84
N ARG A 835 0.79 -11.12 29.77
CA ARG A 835 0.27 -9.77 29.87
C ARG A 835 -1.21 -9.72 30.28
N LEU A 836 -2.02 -10.68 29.83
CA LEU A 836 -3.40 -10.85 30.28
C LEU A 836 -3.47 -11.23 31.77
N ALA A 837 -2.60 -12.14 32.24
CA ALA A 837 -2.54 -12.51 33.65
C ALA A 837 -2.21 -11.29 34.54
N GLU A 838 -1.22 -10.48 34.14
CA GLU A 838 -0.87 -9.25 34.86
C GLU A 838 -2.02 -8.22 34.88
N LEU A 839 -2.74 -8.05 33.76
CA LEU A 839 -3.93 -7.19 33.72
C LEU A 839 -5.05 -7.71 34.64
N MET A 840 -5.19 -9.02 34.77
CA MET A 840 -6.12 -9.66 35.70
C MET A 840 -5.58 -9.72 37.14
N GLY A 841 -4.48 -9.03 37.46
CA GLY A 841 -3.89 -8.99 38.80
C GLY A 841 -3.28 -10.32 39.28
N GLY A 842 -2.83 -11.14 38.34
CA GLY A 842 -2.16 -12.42 38.55
C GLY A 842 -0.80 -12.53 37.84
N GLU A 843 -0.29 -13.75 37.72
CA GLU A 843 1.04 -14.09 37.21
C GLU A 843 0.97 -15.29 36.25
N ALA A 844 1.99 -15.50 35.43
CA ALA A 844 2.08 -16.67 34.55
C ALA A 844 3.46 -17.32 34.62
N GLY A 845 3.52 -18.63 34.39
CA GLY A 845 4.76 -19.39 34.46
C GLY A 845 4.68 -20.77 33.81
N ALA A 846 5.81 -21.47 33.81
CA ALA A 846 5.92 -22.81 33.25
C ALA A 846 6.92 -23.67 34.02
N GLU A 847 6.64 -24.97 34.10
CA GLU A 847 7.52 -25.99 34.65
C GLU A 847 7.66 -27.10 33.62
N SER A 848 8.88 -27.55 33.33
CA SER A 848 9.08 -28.58 32.30
C SER A 848 10.33 -29.40 32.55
N GLN A 849 10.28 -30.67 32.14
CA GLN A 849 11.45 -31.56 32.12
C GLN A 849 11.55 -32.19 30.72
N PRO A 850 12.70 -32.11 30.05
CA PRO A 850 12.91 -32.75 28.76
C PRO A 850 12.52 -34.24 28.78
N GLY A 851 11.67 -34.65 27.84
CA GLY A 851 11.16 -36.01 27.68
C GLY A 851 10.02 -36.44 28.61
N LYS A 852 9.57 -35.57 29.54
CA LYS A 852 8.45 -35.86 30.46
C LYS A 852 7.23 -34.95 30.28
N GLY A 853 7.35 -33.90 29.48
CA GLY A 853 6.29 -32.91 29.23
C GLY A 853 6.43 -31.63 30.02
N SER A 854 5.45 -30.74 29.86
CA SER A 854 5.45 -29.40 30.47
C SER A 854 4.13 -29.09 31.17
N THR A 855 4.17 -28.19 32.15
CA THR A 855 3.01 -27.60 32.81
C THR A 855 3.10 -26.09 32.67
N PHE A 856 2.19 -25.51 31.88
CA PHE A 856 2.04 -24.06 31.75
C PHE A 856 0.88 -23.58 32.62
N TRP A 857 1.04 -22.44 33.26
CA TRP A 857 0.04 -21.94 34.19
C TRP A 857 -0.07 -20.43 34.18
N PHE A 858 -1.26 -19.93 34.51
CA PHE A 858 -1.48 -18.52 34.82
C PHE A 858 -2.50 -18.37 35.96
N THR A 859 -2.47 -17.23 36.64
CA THR A 859 -3.44 -16.88 37.68
C THR A 859 -4.26 -15.67 37.25
N ALA A 860 -5.50 -15.61 37.71
CA ALA A 860 -6.39 -14.48 37.54
C ALA A 860 -7.06 -14.17 38.88
N ARG A 861 -7.14 -12.88 39.23
CA ARG A 861 -7.83 -12.40 40.41
C ARG A 861 -9.28 -12.09 40.04
N LEU A 862 -10.21 -12.85 40.61
CA LEU A 862 -11.64 -12.74 40.31
C LEU A 862 -12.39 -12.20 41.52
N LYS A 863 -13.31 -11.26 41.28
CA LYS A 863 -14.13 -10.67 42.35
C LYS A 863 -15.27 -11.60 42.70
N ARG A 864 -15.67 -11.64 43.97
CA ARG A 864 -16.87 -12.35 44.39
C ARG A 864 -18.08 -11.44 44.27
N GLN A 865 -19.17 -11.91 43.67
CA GLN A 865 -20.41 -11.14 43.56
C GLN A 865 -21.01 -10.92 44.97
N GLU A 866 -21.08 -9.67 45.45
CA GLU A 866 -21.73 -9.33 46.72
C GLU A 866 -23.27 -9.38 46.56
N GLY A 867 -23.96 -10.16 47.39
CA GLY A 867 -25.42 -10.12 47.54
C GLY A 867 -26.27 -11.07 46.69
N GLY A 868 -25.68 -12.07 46.01
CA GLY A 868 -26.45 -13.10 45.32
C GLY A 868 -26.84 -14.25 46.25
N GLU A 869 -28.14 -14.44 46.51
CA GLU A 869 -28.65 -15.73 46.99
C GLU A 869 -28.10 -16.88 46.11
N PRO A 870 -27.89 -18.08 46.66
CA PRO A 870 -27.37 -19.20 45.90
C PRO A 870 -28.38 -19.57 44.82
N ALA A 871 -28.14 -19.13 43.58
CA ALA A 871 -28.88 -19.58 42.42
C ALA A 871 -28.51 -21.05 42.16
N GLY A 872 -29.19 -21.96 42.84
CA GLY A 872 -29.19 -23.37 42.50
C GLY A 872 -29.96 -23.58 41.21
N VAL A 873 -29.35 -23.41 40.05
CA VAL A 873 -29.88 -23.88 38.75
C VAL A 873 -28.73 -24.17 37.77
N VAL A 874 -28.02 -25.30 37.93
CA VAL A 874 -27.17 -25.86 36.84
C VAL A 874 -27.35 -27.39 36.71
N GLN A 875 -28.53 -27.91 37.06
CA GLN A 875 -28.88 -29.33 36.83
C GLN A 875 -30.05 -29.53 35.84
N GLN A 876 -30.46 -28.49 35.10
CA GLN A 876 -31.60 -28.57 34.16
C GLN A 876 -31.23 -28.67 32.67
N ALA A 877 -29.97 -28.53 32.27
CA ALA A 877 -29.58 -28.52 30.84
C ALA A 877 -29.77 -29.89 30.17
N ASP A 878 -29.37 -31.00 30.80
CA ASP A 878 -29.47 -32.36 30.22
C ASP A 878 -30.93 -32.87 30.04
N ASN A 879 -31.93 -32.19 30.62
CA ASN A 879 -33.35 -32.57 30.55
C ASN A 879 -34.21 -31.59 29.74
N ALA A 880 -33.65 -30.48 29.23
CA ALA A 880 -34.43 -29.41 28.60
C ALA A 880 -35.05 -29.84 27.27
N ALA A 881 -34.30 -30.54 26.41
CA ALA A 881 -34.79 -31.04 25.13
C ALA A 881 -35.95 -32.04 25.31
N VAL A 882 -35.83 -32.97 26.27
CA VAL A 882 -36.85 -34.00 26.58
C VAL A 882 -38.11 -33.35 27.17
N LEU A 883 -37.97 -32.31 28.00
CA LEU A 883 -39.11 -31.57 28.55
C LEU A 883 -39.82 -30.75 27.48
N ILE A 884 -39.09 -30.15 26.53
CA ILE A 884 -39.70 -29.45 25.39
C ILE A 884 -40.45 -30.43 24.48
N GLU A 885 -39.81 -31.55 24.16
CA GLU A 885 -40.41 -32.60 23.33
C GLU A 885 -41.65 -33.23 23.97
N SER A 886 -41.75 -33.29 25.30
CA SER A 886 -42.89 -33.91 26.01
C SER A 886 -44.00 -32.93 26.40
N CYS A 887 -43.70 -31.64 26.61
CA CYS A 887 -44.67 -30.65 27.10
C CYS A 887 -45.08 -29.60 26.05
N TYR A 888 -44.30 -29.40 25.00
CA TYR A 888 -44.45 -28.26 24.08
C TYR A 888 -44.46 -28.64 22.59
N THR A 889 -44.56 -29.94 22.27
CA THR A 889 -44.72 -30.45 20.90
C THR A 889 -45.86 -29.74 20.16
N GLY A 890 -45.65 -29.42 18.88
CA GLY A 890 -46.66 -28.82 18.00
C GLY A 890 -46.89 -27.33 18.22
N ARG A 891 -46.14 -26.66 19.11
CA ARG A 891 -46.18 -25.20 19.24
C ARG A 891 -45.46 -24.53 18.08
N HIS A 892 -46.06 -23.46 17.57
CA HIS A 892 -45.46 -22.63 16.52
C HIS A 892 -44.46 -21.65 17.13
N VAL A 893 -43.24 -21.63 16.59
CA VAL A 893 -42.20 -20.65 16.88
C VAL A 893 -41.77 -19.96 15.59
N LEU A 894 -41.33 -18.71 15.70
CA LEU A 894 -40.86 -17.93 14.57
C LEU A 894 -39.34 -17.75 14.67
N VAL A 895 -38.60 -18.07 13.61
CA VAL A 895 -37.17 -17.79 13.49
C VAL A 895 -36.95 -16.66 12.48
N VAL A 896 -36.29 -15.60 12.91
CA VAL A 896 -36.04 -14.39 12.12
C VAL A 896 -34.53 -14.17 12.04
N ASP A 897 -33.94 -14.34 10.86
CA ASP A 897 -32.52 -14.17 10.60
C ASP A 897 -32.36 -13.85 9.11
N ASP A 898 -31.46 -12.95 8.72
CA ASP A 898 -31.29 -12.58 7.31
C ASP A 898 -30.41 -13.56 6.54
N GLU A 899 -29.51 -14.27 7.24
CA GLU A 899 -28.64 -15.27 6.65
C GLU A 899 -29.35 -16.65 6.55
N PRO A 900 -29.56 -17.20 5.34
CA PRO A 900 -30.29 -18.46 5.15
C PRO A 900 -29.71 -19.66 5.89
N ILE A 901 -28.38 -19.71 6.10
CA ILE A 901 -27.73 -20.80 6.81
C ILE A 901 -28.09 -20.79 8.30
N ASN A 902 -28.19 -19.61 8.91
CA ASN A 902 -28.56 -19.49 10.32
C ASN A 902 -30.03 -19.87 10.56
N ARG A 903 -30.94 -19.42 9.68
CA ARG A 903 -32.35 -19.83 9.70
C ARG A 903 -32.49 -21.34 9.64
N GLU A 904 -31.82 -21.97 8.68
CA GLU A 904 -31.87 -23.41 8.46
C GLU A 904 -31.34 -24.20 9.67
N VAL A 905 -30.23 -23.75 10.29
CA VAL A 905 -29.69 -24.38 11.50
C VAL A 905 -30.64 -24.25 12.68
N ALA A 906 -31.19 -23.06 12.93
CA ALA A 906 -32.15 -22.82 14.01
C ALA A 906 -33.44 -23.64 13.81
N ARG A 907 -33.96 -23.70 12.58
CA ARG A 907 -35.12 -24.50 12.19
C ARG A 907 -34.89 -25.98 12.47
N MET A 908 -33.78 -26.55 12.00
CA MET A 908 -33.44 -27.95 12.23
C MET A 908 -33.35 -28.29 13.73
N GLN A 909 -32.77 -27.41 14.55
CA GLN A 909 -32.66 -27.62 16.00
C GLN A 909 -34.02 -27.56 16.70
N LEU A 910 -34.87 -26.59 16.38
CA LEU A 910 -36.19 -26.44 17.00
C LEU A 910 -37.19 -27.52 16.55
N GLU A 911 -37.16 -27.93 15.28
CA GLU A 911 -37.97 -29.04 14.79
C GLU A 911 -37.56 -30.39 15.40
N SER A 912 -36.28 -30.55 15.78
CA SER A 912 -35.78 -31.80 16.39
C SER A 912 -36.44 -32.14 17.74
N VAL A 913 -37.02 -31.15 18.42
CA VAL A 913 -37.79 -31.31 19.67
C VAL A 913 -39.30 -31.17 19.44
N GLY A 914 -39.75 -31.30 18.18
CA GLY A 914 -41.17 -31.35 17.81
C GLY A 914 -41.90 -30.01 17.76
N LEU A 915 -41.18 -28.87 17.72
CA LEU A 915 -41.78 -27.56 17.47
C LEU A 915 -42.06 -27.35 15.98
N LEU A 916 -43.05 -26.53 15.65
CA LEU A 916 -43.35 -26.10 14.29
C LEU A 916 -42.70 -24.74 14.06
N VAL A 917 -41.83 -24.63 13.06
CA VAL A 917 -41.04 -23.41 12.83
C VAL A 917 -41.56 -22.71 11.58
N ASP A 918 -42.00 -21.47 11.74
CA ASP A 918 -42.16 -20.53 10.63
C ASP A 918 -40.89 -19.66 10.55
N GLU A 919 -40.48 -19.25 9.35
CA GLU A 919 -39.25 -18.48 9.11
C GLU A 919 -39.57 -17.10 8.53
N ALA A 920 -38.77 -16.10 8.91
CA ALA A 920 -38.79 -14.77 8.34
C ALA A 920 -37.37 -14.31 8.00
N GLU A 921 -37.21 -13.59 6.89
CA GLU A 921 -35.90 -13.14 6.40
C GLU A 921 -35.49 -11.78 6.99
N ASP A 922 -36.45 -11.02 7.53
CA ASP A 922 -36.19 -9.75 8.21
C ASP A 922 -37.28 -9.40 9.24
N GLY A 923 -37.11 -8.27 9.93
CA GLY A 923 -38.04 -7.82 10.95
C GLY A 923 -39.44 -7.43 10.43
N ALA A 924 -39.58 -7.03 9.16
CA ALA A 924 -40.88 -6.63 8.59
C ALA A 924 -41.72 -7.85 8.27
N ASP A 925 -41.09 -8.89 7.72
CA ASP A 925 -41.70 -10.20 7.54
C ASP A 925 -42.11 -10.80 8.88
N ALA A 926 -41.27 -10.65 9.91
CA ALA A 926 -41.59 -11.11 11.26
C ALA A 926 -42.82 -10.41 11.86
N VAL A 927 -42.94 -9.08 11.71
CA VAL A 927 -44.11 -8.31 12.15
C VAL A 927 -45.37 -8.74 11.38
N THR A 928 -45.27 -8.94 10.07
CA THR A 928 -46.39 -9.38 9.23
C THR A 928 -46.88 -10.76 9.65
N LEU A 929 -45.97 -11.71 9.81
CA LEU A 929 -46.29 -13.05 10.30
C LEU A 929 -46.88 -13.02 11.72
N ALA A 930 -46.39 -12.13 12.58
CA ALA A 930 -46.93 -11.92 13.92
C ALA A 930 -48.32 -11.25 13.93
N GLN A 931 -48.70 -10.53 12.88
CA GLN A 931 -50.08 -10.03 12.71
C GLN A 931 -51.06 -11.12 12.28
N GLU A 932 -50.58 -12.11 11.52
CA GLU A 932 -51.40 -13.18 10.96
C GLU A 932 -51.56 -14.38 11.90
N LYS A 933 -50.52 -14.71 12.67
CA LYS A 933 -50.47 -15.87 13.57
C LYS A 933 -50.00 -15.45 14.96
N THR A 934 -50.27 -16.27 15.97
CA THR A 934 -49.70 -16.12 17.31
C THR A 934 -48.63 -17.18 17.56
N TYR A 935 -47.39 -16.76 17.80
CA TYR A 935 -46.27 -17.65 18.10
C TYR A 935 -46.08 -17.86 19.61
N ALA A 936 -45.58 -19.03 19.99
CA ALA A 936 -45.23 -19.36 21.37
C ALA A 936 -43.87 -18.74 21.77
N ALA A 937 -42.96 -18.60 20.82
CA ALA A 937 -41.71 -17.87 20.98
C ALA A 937 -41.23 -17.32 19.62
N ILE A 938 -40.44 -16.26 19.66
CA ILE A 938 -39.80 -15.67 18.48
C ILE A 938 -38.29 -15.60 18.74
N PHE A 939 -37.49 -16.16 17.85
CA PHE A 939 -36.04 -16.02 17.82
C PHE A 939 -35.70 -14.91 16.83
N MET A 940 -35.15 -13.81 17.32
CA MET A 940 -35.04 -12.56 16.58
C MET A 940 -33.59 -12.12 16.45
N ASP A 941 -33.02 -12.18 15.24
CA ASP A 941 -31.70 -11.61 15.00
C ASP A 941 -31.68 -10.09 15.24
N MET A 942 -30.66 -9.61 15.94
CA MET A 942 -30.52 -8.19 16.24
C MET A 942 -30.19 -7.35 15.00
N GLN A 943 -29.38 -7.89 14.09
CA GLN A 943 -28.81 -7.13 12.98
C GLN A 943 -29.29 -7.69 11.64
N MET A 944 -30.44 -7.19 11.19
CA MET A 944 -31.03 -7.57 9.91
C MET A 944 -31.23 -6.32 9.02
N PRO A 945 -31.15 -6.46 7.68
CA PRO A 945 -31.54 -5.42 6.74
C PRO A 945 -33.04 -5.12 6.84
N ASN A 946 -33.47 -3.95 6.32
CA ASN A 946 -34.84 -3.42 6.40
C ASN A 946 -35.30 -3.04 7.81
N VAL A 947 -35.87 -3.97 8.57
CA VAL A 947 -36.31 -3.75 9.96
C VAL A 947 -35.42 -4.59 10.86
N ASN A 948 -34.65 -3.92 11.72
CA ASN A 948 -33.76 -4.60 12.65
C ASN A 948 -34.54 -5.27 13.79
N GLY A 949 -33.93 -6.23 14.48
CA GLY A 949 -34.63 -7.03 15.49
C GLY A 949 -35.18 -6.25 16.67
N LEU A 950 -34.55 -5.12 17.05
CA LEU A 950 -35.01 -4.28 18.15
C LEU A 950 -36.32 -3.56 17.78
N GLU A 951 -36.38 -2.99 16.58
CA GLU A 951 -37.58 -2.31 16.05
C GLU A 951 -38.72 -3.31 15.84
N ALA A 952 -38.43 -4.46 15.20
CA ALA A 952 -39.41 -5.53 15.02
C ALA A 952 -40.01 -5.99 16.35
N THR A 953 -39.17 -6.14 17.38
CA THR A 953 -39.64 -6.53 18.72
C THR A 953 -40.59 -5.51 19.31
N GLN A 954 -40.26 -4.22 19.23
CA GLN A 954 -41.12 -3.15 19.74
C GLN A 954 -42.48 -3.10 19.04
N GLU A 955 -42.51 -3.33 17.72
CA GLU A 955 -43.74 -3.40 16.93
C GLU A 955 -44.57 -4.64 17.28
N ILE A 956 -43.93 -5.81 17.35
CA ILE A 956 -44.59 -7.05 17.75
C ILE A 956 -45.19 -6.91 19.15
N ARG A 957 -44.50 -6.26 20.09
CA ARG A 957 -45.02 -6.01 21.46
C ARG A 957 -46.29 -5.17 21.50
N GLN A 958 -46.54 -4.35 20.49
CA GLN A 958 -47.76 -3.54 20.37
C GLN A 958 -48.93 -4.33 19.78
N LEU A 959 -48.68 -5.49 19.16
CA LEU A 959 -49.73 -6.32 18.60
C LEU A 959 -50.58 -6.97 19.71
N PRO A 960 -51.91 -7.08 19.52
CA PRO A 960 -52.77 -7.79 20.46
C PRO A 960 -52.31 -9.25 20.63
N GLY A 961 -52.01 -9.66 21.88
CA GLY A 961 -51.60 -11.03 22.20
C GLY A 961 -50.08 -11.25 22.28
N TYR A 962 -49.27 -10.23 21.94
CA TYR A 962 -47.81 -10.31 21.94
C TYR A 962 -47.13 -9.53 23.07
N GLN A 963 -47.89 -8.91 23.98
CA GLN A 963 -47.34 -8.12 25.09
C GLN A 963 -46.44 -8.95 26.02
N GLY A 964 -46.68 -10.26 26.13
CA GLY A 964 -45.94 -11.17 27.02
C GLY A 964 -45.37 -12.42 26.33
N ILE A 965 -45.42 -12.50 24.99
CA ILE A 965 -44.84 -13.64 24.25
C ILE A 965 -43.32 -13.61 24.34
N THR A 966 -42.70 -14.77 24.50
CA THR A 966 -41.24 -14.88 24.56
C THR A 966 -40.59 -14.42 23.25
N ILE A 967 -39.72 -13.41 23.31
CA ILE A 967 -38.87 -13.00 22.19
C ILE A 967 -37.41 -13.11 22.66
N ILE A 968 -36.63 -13.97 22.01
CA ILE A 968 -35.23 -14.25 22.34
C ILE A 968 -34.35 -13.64 21.24
N ALA A 969 -33.46 -12.74 21.61
CA ALA A 969 -32.53 -12.12 20.67
C ALA A 969 -31.51 -13.15 20.16
N MET A 970 -31.09 -13.06 18.90
CA MET A 970 -29.93 -13.79 18.37
C MET A 970 -28.86 -12.77 17.98
N THR A 971 -27.62 -12.93 18.43
CA THR A 971 -26.54 -11.96 18.16
C THR A 971 -25.21 -12.65 17.85
N ALA A 972 -24.39 -12.03 17.00
CA ALA A 972 -23.03 -12.49 16.69
C ALA A 972 -21.99 -12.09 17.77
N ASN A 973 -22.30 -11.13 18.64
CA ASN A 973 -21.40 -10.63 19.68
C ASN A 973 -22.09 -10.56 21.05
N ALA A 974 -21.34 -10.89 22.11
CA ALA A 974 -21.83 -10.95 23.50
C ALA A 974 -21.50 -9.69 24.34
N PHE A 975 -21.40 -8.50 23.72
CA PHE A 975 -21.07 -7.27 24.47
C PHE A 975 -22.25 -6.81 25.35
N ASN A 976 -21.94 -6.32 26.55
CA ASN A 976 -22.91 -5.87 27.55
C ASN A 976 -23.85 -4.75 27.05
N GLU A 977 -23.39 -3.89 26.13
CA GLU A 977 -24.20 -2.80 25.55
C GLU A 977 -25.33 -3.32 24.65
N ASP A 978 -25.10 -4.39 23.89
CA ASP A 978 -26.13 -5.00 23.02
C ASP A 978 -27.20 -5.71 23.85
N ARG A 979 -26.80 -6.32 24.97
CA ARG A 979 -27.70 -7.00 25.90
C ARG A 979 -28.71 -6.05 26.54
N VAL A 980 -28.27 -4.87 27.01
CA VAL A 980 -29.15 -3.86 27.60
C VAL A 980 -30.21 -3.41 26.59
N ARG A 981 -29.81 -3.17 25.34
CA ARG A 981 -30.70 -2.71 24.27
C ARG A 981 -31.78 -3.74 23.91
N CYS A 982 -31.46 -5.04 23.95
CA CYS A 982 -32.44 -6.12 23.75
C CYS A 982 -33.56 -6.11 24.79
N PHE A 983 -33.20 -6.06 26.06
CA PHE A 983 -34.18 -6.07 27.15
C PHE A 983 -35.03 -4.80 27.16
N GLU A 984 -34.43 -3.63 26.86
CA GLU A 984 -35.16 -2.37 26.71
C GLU A 984 -36.16 -2.39 25.55
N ALA A 985 -35.84 -3.07 24.45
CA ALA A 985 -36.77 -3.28 23.33
C ALA A 985 -37.92 -4.23 23.67
N GLY A 986 -37.88 -4.89 24.83
CA GLY A 986 -38.90 -5.83 25.30
C GLY A 986 -38.59 -7.29 24.97
N MET A 987 -37.36 -7.64 24.58
CA MET A 987 -36.93 -9.04 24.45
C MET A 987 -36.77 -9.67 25.84
N ASN A 988 -37.00 -10.97 25.94
CA ASN A 988 -37.01 -11.73 27.20
C ASN A 988 -35.68 -12.41 27.51
N ASP A 989 -34.87 -12.71 26.49
CA ASP A 989 -33.53 -13.26 26.66
C ASP A 989 -32.71 -13.07 25.36
N PHE A 990 -31.49 -13.60 25.30
CA PHE A 990 -30.62 -13.58 24.13
C PHE A 990 -29.82 -14.87 23.98
N LEU A 991 -29.40 -15.16 22.74
CA LEU A 991 -28.59 -16.29 22.34
C LEU A 991 -27.47 -15.80 21.41
N VAL A 992 -26.27 -16.33 21.61
CA VAL A 992 -25.11 -16.02 20.77
C VAL A 992 -25.05 -17.00 19.62
N LYS A 993 -24.81 -16.51 18.41
CA LYS A 993 -24.60 -17.32 17.20
C LYS A 993 -23.14 -17.81 17.14
N PRO A 994 -22.85 -19.04 16.69
CA PRO A 994 -23.81 -20.07 16.26
C PRO A 994 -24.61 -20.66 17.44
N LEU A 995 -25.88 -21.02 17.21
CA LEU A 995 -26.78 -21.52 18.24
C LEU A 995 -26.33 -22.89 18.77
N ASP A 996 -25.97 -22.92 20.05
CA ASP A 996 -25.73 -24.15 20.80
C ASP A 996 -27.08 -24.76 21.23
N PRO A 997 -27.40 -26.02 20.86
CA PRO A 997 -28.67 -26.66 21.18
C PRO A 997 -29.00 -26.68 22.68
N ASP A 998 -28.01 -26.94 23.54
CA ASP A 998 -28.25 -27.07 24.98
C ASP A 998 -28.60 -25.72 25.60
N VAL A 999 -27.95 -24.66 25.13
CA VAL A 999 -28.23 -23.28 25.54
C VAL A 999 -29.58 -22.81 24.96
N LEU A 1000 -29.86 -23.12 23.70
CA LEU A 1000 -31.13 -22.82 23.04
C LEU A 1000 -32.32 -23.40 23.82
N PHE A 1001 -32.28 -24.69 24.14
CA PHE A 1001 -33.36 -25.38 24.85
C PHE A 1001 -33.49 -24.92 26.30
N ALA A 1002 -32.38 -24.71 27.01
CA ALA A 1002 -32.42 -24.22 28.38
C ALA A 1002 -32.98 -22.79 28.47
N THR A 1003 -32.66 -21.92 27.49
CA THR A 1003 -33.21 -20.56 27.40
C THR A 1003 -34.69 -20.58 27.05
N LEU A 1004 -35.11 -21.40 26.09
CA LEU A 1004 -36.52 -21.52 25.72
C LEU A 1004 -37.39 -22.05 26.87
N LEU A 1005 -36.91 -23.09 27.57
CA LEU A 1005 -37.63 -23.67 28.71
C LEU A 1005 -37.80 -22.64 29.84
N ARG A 1006 -36.72 -21.93 30.19
CA ARG A 1006 -36.73 -20.86 31.21
C ARG A 1006 -37.69 -19.73 30.85
N ALA A 1007 -37.76 -19.39 29.56
CA ALA A 1007 -38.64 -18.33 29.08
C ALA A 1007 -40.12 -18.74 29.01
N TRP A 1008 -40.43 -20.05 29.02
CA TRP A 1008 -41.80 -20.56 29.09
C TRP A 1008 -42.30 -20.91 30.50
N GLY A 1009 -41.40 -20.90 31.49
CA GLY A 1009 -41.71 -21.15 32.90
C GLY A 1009 -41.30 -22.53 33.35
#